data_AF-A0A9W7Z0A9-F1
#
_entry.id   AF-A0A9W7Z0A9-F1
#
_cell.length_a   1.000
_cell.length_b   1.000
_cell.length_c   1.000
_cell.angle_alpha   90.00
_cell.angle_beta   90.00
_cell.angle_gamma   90.00
#
_symmetry.space_group_name_H-M   'P 1'
#
loop_
_entity.id
_entity.type
_entity.pdbx_description
1 polymer ?
#
loop_
_entity_poly.entity_id
_entity_poly.type
_entity_poly.pdbx_seq_one_letter_code
_entity_poly.pdbx_strand_id
1 'polypeptide(L)'
;MSTKSLILDYDFASGKTCEHDSDQSAKEFMLLGGSGVYTSMRTVNSGRRVFLFDDHLQRLSNSHHQVLGGTLEPQYWRTLLMPLLKHGLSSVRGESKITVLVGRESLRVQFVALHGPSSASCWVRFVSGHREDPEAKNLKWVHEREALEQLIVAPVNEVVLVSWSSRQFYEGLSSNFFAVRRTGKDEGLRGYELVSAPLDSVLLGTIMKLVLEICQRDGIAVVFEPAVELEQWAGALVTSTSRLVLPVERIVYGEHEQHVDADNPLRASQRMSTATTFDFSSAGNVDFSTKSIVVRARNEDDMEGVLSEEDIPSIHQLHLSMDNGGRVKRTIICNTMVAYEMQQQASKSDGRQVFQICARTVEGKAVFPLSEFTACVQIVATHMAQNVAVHGGDEEARFSRLGFWSPRIKLLYARALAAYTQACNREGADPSMMVDEVFVTAQVSVRPFSLSLSLCAYPFSSMGTCQVRVCKGARPESFLHDFQLSKDPRGLTRLITPPIADVILVDPATKRLSEGLVSNFFATRFDGHRDSDRTKYTDYTLVCAPLETIHCGALAERVWAICQRDGIQVTFGGPSLSDAVAGRWSGAFIVNTAYHVLPIDTMHLTDRNSTAVEFGVCPLVAHLQEQLLLERHAPAPAFL
;
A
#
# COMPACT_ATOMS: atom_id res chain seq x y z
N MET A 1 -12.25 4.63 -25.31
CA MET A 1 -12.69 6.03 -25.43
C MET A 1 -11.43 6.87 -25.47
N SER A 2 -11.24 7.70 -26.49
CA SER A 2 -10.14 8.70 -26.48
C SER A 2 -10.35 9.58 -25.25
N THR A 3 -9.44 9.55 -24.29
CA THR A 3 -9.47 10.47 -23.15
C THR A 3 -8.99 11.82 -23.66
N LYS A 4 -9.93 12.64 -24.13
CA LYS A 4 -9.69 14.04 -24.45
C LYS A 4 -9.00 14.72 -23.26
N SER A 5 -8.00 15.54 -23.56
CA SER A 5 -7.39 16.44 -22.58
C SER A 5 -8.20 17.73 -22.48
N LEU A 6 -8.13 18.37 -21.33
CA LEU A 6 -8.70 19.70 -21.12
C LEU A 6 -7.59 20.74 -21.12
N ILE A 7 -7.76 21.84 -21.84
CA ILE A 7 -6.84 22.98 -21.83
C ILE A 7 -7.55 24.23 -21.31
N LEU A 8 -6.90 24.91 -20.36
CA LEU A 8 -7.25 26.24 -19.89
C LEU A 8 -6.19 27.24 -20.35
N ASP A 9 -6.60 28.27 -21.08
CA ASP A 9 -5.75 29.39 -21.45
C ASP A 9 -6.11 30.60 -20.59
N TYR A 10 -5.12 31.20 -19.95
CA TYR A 10 -5.23 32.41 -19.13
C TYR A 10 -4.40 33.52 -19.75
N ASP A 11 -5.05 34.65 -20.05
CA ASP A 11 -4.41 35.84 -20.61
C ASP A 11 -4.08 36.84 -19.49
N PHE A 12 -2.80 37.22 -19.36
CA PHE A 12 -2.38 38.09 -18.25
C PHE A 12 -2.96 39.49 -18.33
N ALA A 13 -3.13 40.03 -19.55
CA ALA A 13 -3.57 41.41 -19.76
C ALA A 13 -5.06 41.59 -19.43
N SER A 14 -5.90 40.65 -19.86
CA SER A 14 -7.35 40.71 -19.65
C SER A 14 -7.82 40.00 -18.39
N GLY A 15 -6.98 39.13 -17.80
CA GLY A 15 -7.34 38.29 -16.66
C GLY A 15 -8.40 37.24 -16.99
N LYS A 16 -8.65 36.96 -18.28
CA LYS A 16 -9.69 36.04 -18.74
C LYS A 16 -9.14 34.63 -18.88
N THR A 17 -10.00 33.65 -18.58
CA THR A 17 -9.75 32.22 -18.81
C THR A 17 -10.65 31.71 -19.91
N CYS A 18 -10.08 30.99 -20.87
CA CYS A 18 -10.79 30.25 -21.90
C CYS A 18 -10.54 28.74 -21.70
N GLU A 19 -11.55 27.93 -21.96
CA GLU A 19 -11.51 26.47 -21.82
C GLU A 19 -11.85 25.82 -23.16
N HIS A 20 -11.11 24.77 -23.52
CA HIS A 20 -11.44 23.93 -24.66
C HIS A 20 -10.89 22.50 -24.51
N ASP A 21 -11.61 21.56 -25.13
CA ASP A 21 -11.14 20.18 -25.30
C ASP A 21 -9.98 20.13 -26.29
N SER A 22 -9.05 19.19 -26.09
CA SER A 22 -7.94 18.94 -27.00
C SER A 22 -7.56 17.46 -27.04
N ASP A 23 -7.25 16.96 -28.24
CA ASP A 23 -6.69 15.62 -28.43
C ASP A 23 -5.16 15.59 -28.32
N GLN A 24 -4.53 16.74 -28.00
CA GLN A 24 -3.08 16.85 -27.87
C GLN A 24 -2.54 16.02 -26.71
N SER A 25 -1.47 15.28 -26.97
CA SER A 25 -0.62 14.72 -25.92
C SER A 25 0.07 15.83 -25.13
N ALA A 26 0.56 15.50 -23.93
CA ALA A 26 1.35 16.45 -23.13
C ALA A 26 2.63 16.92 -23.85
N LYS A 27 3.18 16.10 -24.75
CA LYS A 27 4.34 16.47 -25.57
C LYS A 27 3.96 17.54 -26.58
N GLU A 28 2.94 17.28 -27.40
CA GLU A 28 2.46 18.22 -28.41
C GLU A 28 2.04 19.55 -27.79
N PHE A 29 1.36 19.50 -26.64
CA PHE A 29 1.00 20.69 -25.88
C PHE A 29 2.23 21.53 -25.48
N MET A 30 3.30 20.92 -24.98
CA MET A 30 4.53 21.66 -24.64
C MET A 30 5.25 22.22 -25.88
N LEU A 31 5.30 21.47 -26.99
CA LEU A 31 5.91 21.95 -28.24
C LEU A 31 5.17 23.15 -28.82
N LEU A 32 3.85 23.20 -28.69
CA LEU A 32 3.04 24.36 -29.09
C LEU A 32 3.18 25.57 -28.16
N GLY A 33 3.86 25.43 -27.01
CA GLY A 33 4.06 26.49 -26.03
C GLY A 33 4.97 27.63 -26.48
N GLY A 34 5.66 27.50 -27.62
CA GLY A 34 6.61 28.50 -28.10
C GLY A 34 7.80 28.67 -27.14
N SER A 35 7.99 29.88 -26.62
CA SER A 35 9.05 30.23 -25.67
C SER A 35 8.49 30.50 -24.27
N GLY A 36 9.24 30.13 -23.24
CA GLY A 36 8.84 30.32 -21.85
C GLY A 36 9.27 29.18 -20.94
N VAL A 37 8.53 28.99 -19.85
CA VAL A 37 8.83 27.98 -18.84
C VAL A 37 7.66 27.05 -18.63
N TYR A 38 7.93 25.87 -18.08
CA TYR A 38 6.88 24.92 -17.78
C TYR A 38 7.09 24.21 -16.45
N THR A 39 6.00 23.66 -15.90
CA THR A 39 6.07 22.66 -14.85
C THR A 39 5.06 21.57 -15.13
N SER A 40 5.41 20.34 -14.78
CA SER A 40 4.50 19.20 -14.83
C SER A 40 4.33 18.64 -13.43
N MET A 41 3.08 18.39 -13.09
CA MET A 41 2.61 17.94 -11.79
C MET A 41 1.74 16.69 -12.00
N ARG A 42 1.49 15.97 -10.92
CA ARG A 42 0.51 14.89 -10.91
C ARG A 42 -0.47 15.11 -9.77
N THR A 43 -1.67 14.60 -9.95
CA THR A 43 -2.56 14.40 -8.82
C THR A 43 -2.29 13.07 -8.11
N VAL A 44 -2.81 13.00 -6.89
CA VAL A 44 -2.96 11.79 -6.06
C VAL A 44 -4.33 11.83 -5.37
N ASN A 45 -4.74 10.70 -4.80
CA ASN A 45 -6.01 10.54 -4.09
C ASN A 45 -7.22 10.83 -5.00
N SER A 46 -7.25 10.17 -6.16
CA SER A 46 -8.32 10.27 -7.16
C SER A 46 -8.51 11.69 -7.69
N GLY A 47 -7.41 12.40 -7.97
CA GLY A 47 -7.49 13.77 -8.48
C GLY A 47 -7.68 14.86 -7.43
N ARG A 48 -7.83 14.51 -6.14
CA ARG A 48 -8.19 15.48 -5.08
C ARG A 48 -7.02 16.30 -4.55
N ARG A 49 -5.78 15.88 -4.77
CA ARG A 49 -4.58 16.58 -4.29
C ARG A 49 -3.52 16.63 -5.37
N VAL A 50 -2.78 17.73 -5.45
CA VAL A 50 -1.58 17.84 -6.30
C VAL A 50 -0.37 17.44 -5.47
N PHE A 51 0.38 16.45 -5.94
CA PHE A 51 1.55 15.94 -5.24
C PHE A 51 2.70 16.96 -5.30
N LEU A 52 3.32 17.28 -4.16
CA LEU A 52 4.42 18.25 -4.02
C LEU A 52 4.12 19.61 -4.69
N PHE A 53 2.90 20.13 -4.50
CA PHE A 53 2.46 21.36 -5.15
C PHE A 53 3.38 22.55 -4.87
N ASP A 54 3.82 22.72 -3.63
CA ASP A 54 4.65 23.85 -3.23
C ASP A 54 6.04 23.82 -3.88
N ASP A 55 6.66 22.64 -4.00
CA ASP A 55 7.92 22.47 -4.74
C ASP A 55 7.73 22.79 -6.23
N HIS A 56 6.56 22.48 -6.81
CA HIS A 56 6.25 22.83 -8.18
C HIS A 56 6.10 24.34 -8.40
N LEU A 57 5.52 25.06 -7.43
CA LEU A 57 5.43 26.53 -7.46
C LEU A 57 6.80 27.19 -7.28
N GLN A 58 7.63 26.67 -6.37
CA GLN A 58 9.00 27.14 -6.20
C GLN A 58 9.81 26.96 -7.49
N ARG A 59 9.72 25.78 -8.12
CA ARG A 59 10.42 25.51 -9.38
C ARG A 59 9.94 26.41 -10.51
N LEU A 60 8.63 26.69 -10.58
CA LEU A 60 8.08 27.61 -11.57
C LEU A 60 8.61 29.03 -11.36
N SER A 61 8.69 29.49 -10.12
CA SER A 61 9.27 30.79 -9.73
C SER A 61 10.73 30.90 -10.17
N ASN A 62 11.55 29.90 -9.85
CA ASN A 62 12.96 29.87 -10.21
C ASN A 62 13.16 29.86 -11.74
N SER A 63 12.40 29.01 -12.44
CA SER A 63 12.48 28.92 -13.90
C SER A 63 12.06 30.24 -14.55
N HIS A 64 10.97 30.85 -14.08
CA HIS A 64 10.49 32.14 -14.57
C HIS A 64 11.57 33.22 -14.40
N HIS A 65 12.17 33.32 -13.21
CA HIS A 65 13.25 34.27 -12.95
C HIS A 65 14.43 34.09 -13.91
N GLN A 66 14.88 32.84 -14.11
CA GLN A 66 16.03 32.53 -14.97
C GLN A 66 15.74 32.76 -16.47
N VAL A 67 14.53 32.45 -16.95
CA VAL A 67 14.24 32.42 -18.40
C VAL A 67 13.47 33.64 -18.91
N LEU A 68 12.47 34.10 -18.15
CA LEU A 68 11.62 35.21 -18.55
C LEU A 68 12.02 36.54 -17.88
N GLY A 69 12.85 36.46 -16.84
CA GLY A 69 13.24 37.60 -16.02
C GLY A 69 12.17 37.99 -15.01
N GLY A 70 12.57 38.78 -14.01
CA GLY A 70 11.69 39.20 -12.92
C GLY A 70 11.44 38.10 -11.89
N THR A 71 11.26 38.49 -10.63
CA THR A 71 11.05 37.56 -9.51
C THR A 71 9.58 37.53 -9.15
N LEU A 72 8.94 36.40 -9.42
CA LEU A 72 7.57 36.11 -9.01
C LEU A 72 7.61 35.03 -7.93
N GLU A 73 7.21 35.39 -6.72
CA GLU A 73 7.23 34.50 -5.56
C GLU A 73 6.25 33.33 -5.71
N PRO A 74 6.50 32.18 -5.05
CA PRO A 74 5.60 31.01 -5.09
C PRO A 74 4.15 31.35 -4.72
N GLN A 75 3.94 32.31 -3.83
CA GLN A 75 2.60 32.74 -3.41
C GLN A 75 1.80 33.43 -4.53
N TYR A 76 2.48 34.12 -5.45
CA TYR A 76 1.85 34.68 -6.64
C TYR A 76 1.28 33.55 -7.51
N TRP A 77 2.12 32.56 -7.82
CA TRP A 77 1.69 31.40 -8.61
C TRP A 77 0.60 30.59 -7.92
N ARG A 78 0.64 30.45 -6.59
CA ARG A 78 -0.43 29.80 -5.84
C ARG A 78 -1.76 30.50 -6.06
N THR A 79 -1.77 31.83 -5.94
CA THR A 79 -2.97 32.66 -6.09
C THR A 79 -3.56 32.55 -7.50
N LEU A 80 -2.68 32.56 -8.51
CA LEU A 80 -3.08 32.45 -9.91
C LEU A 80 -3.53 31.04 -10.31
N LEU A 81 -2.75 30.01 -9.96
CA LEU A 81 -2.99 28.64 -10.42
C LEU A 81 -4.11 27.95 -9.65
N MET A 82 -4.31 28.23 -8.36
CA MET A 82 -5.27 27.48 -7.54
C MET A 82 -6.71 27.49 -8.12
N PRO A 83 -7.26 28.65 -8.57
CA PRO A 83 -8.57 28.66 -9.22
C PRO A 83 -8.60 27.85 -10.52
N LEU A 84 -7.57 27.97 -11.36
CA LEU A 84 -7.47 27.24 -12.64
C LEU A 84 -7.38 25.74 -12.43
N LEU A 85 -6.59 25.30 -11.44
CA LEU A 85 -6.44 23.89 -11.08
C LEU A 85 -7.73 23.32 -10.51
N LYS A 86 -8.42 24.03 -9.62
CA LYS A 86 -9.72 23.61 -9.09
C LYS A 86 -10.76 23.46 -10.21
N HIS A 87 -10.80 24.44 -11.12
CA HIS A 87 -11.69 24.43 -12.26
C HIS A 87 -11.42 23.22 -13.17
N GLY A 88 -10.19 23.07 -13.66
CA GLY A 88 -9.84 21.96 -14.56
C GLY A 88 -9.98 20.58 -13.92
N LEU A 89 -9.61 20.42 -12.64
CA LEU A 89 -9.76 19.16 -11.91
C LEU A 89 -11.22 18.79 -11.60
N SER A 90 -12.15 19.74 -11.61
CA SER A 90 -13.58 19.44 -11.49
C SER A 90 -14.16 18.81 -12.77
N SER A 91 -13.52 19.06 -13.91
CA SER A 91 -13.94 18.58 -15.23
C SER A 91 -13.30 17.26 -15.64
N VAL A 92 -12.20 16.85 -15.00
CA VAL A 92 -11.52 15.56 -15.27
C VAL A 92 -11.74 14.56 -14.15
N ARG A 93 -11.78 13.26 -14.48
CA ARG A 93 -11.99 12.18 -13.49
C ARG A 93 -10.71 11.40 -13.25
N GLY A 94 -10.47 11.02 -11.99
CA GLY A 94 -9.36 10.17 -11.59
C GLY A 94 -8.02 10.90 -11.51
N GLU A 95 -6.92 10.14 -11.54
CA GLU A 95 -5.59 10.74 -11.49
C GLU A 95 -5.25 11.43 -12.82
N SER A 96 -4.63 12.60 -12.72
CA SER A 96 -4.32 13.47 -13.85
C SER A 96 -2.86 13.94 -13.80
N LYS A 97 -2.25 14.00 -14.98
CA LYS A 97 -1.04 14.79 -15.22
C LYS A 97 -1.47 16.21 -15.56
N ILE A 98 -0.88 17.17 -14.86
CA ILE A 98 -1.13 18.60 -15.08
C ILE A 98 0.14 19.19 -15.67
N THR A 99 0.04 19.84 -16.83
CA THR A 99 1.16 20.56 -17.44
C THR A 99 0.82 22.04 -17.50
N VAL A 100 1.64 22.88 -16.87
CA VAL A 100 1.50 24.34 -16.88
C VAL A 100 2.60 24.92 -17.75
N LEU A 101 2.23 25.74 -18.72
CA LEU A 101 3.12 26.55 -19.56
C LEU A 101 2.94 28.01 -19.18
N VAL A 102 4.04 28.74 -19.08
CA VAL A 102 4.04 30.18 -18.80
C VAL A 102 4.90 30.87 -19.85
N GLY A 103 4.24 31.67 -20.68
CA GLY A 103 4.88 32.60 -21.60
C GLY A 103 4.91 34.02 -21.01
N ARG A 104 5.25 35.00 -21.85
CA ARG A 104 5.28 36.42 -21.44
C ARG A 104 3.89 37.02 -21.25
N GLU A 105 2.93 36.63 -22.08
CA GLU A 105 1.60 37.26 -22.15
C GLU A 105 0.48 36.33 -21.70
N SER A 106 0.75 35.02 -21.61
CA SER A 106 -0.26 34.03 -21.25
C SER A 106 0.30 32.88 -20.42
N LEU A 107 -0.62 32.19 -19.76
CA LEU A 107 -0.42 30.94 -19.04
C LEU A 107 -1.39 29.90 -19.60
N ARG A 108 -0.92 28.68 -19.82
CA ARG A 108 -1.75 27.58 -20.34
C ARG A 108 -1.64 26.37 -19.43
N VAL A 109 -2.75 25.72 -19.13
CA VAL A 109 -2.79 24.53 -18.27
C VAL A 109 -3.50 23.39 -18.99
N GLN A 110 -2.81 22.26 -19.14
CA GLN A 110 -3.39 21.04 -19.67
C GLN A 110 -3.60 20.00 -18.58
N PHE A 111 -4.77 19.36 -18.60
CA PHE A 111 -5.13 18.23 -17.76
C PHE A 111 -5.28 17.00 -18.65
N VAL A 112 -4.46 15.97 -18.39
CA VAL A 112 -4.50 14.70 -19.12
C VAL A 112 -4.64 13.57 -18.11
N ALA A 113 -5.44 12.54 -18.42
CA ALA A 113 -5.50 11.35 -17.59
C ALA A 113 -4.08 10.79 -17.34
N LEU A 114 -3.77 10.54 -16.07
CA LEU A 114 -2.47 10.01 -15.67
C LEU A 114 -2.44 8.52 -15.92
N HIS A 115 -1.62 8.11 -16.87
CA HIS A 115 -1.34 6.70 -17.13
C HIS A 115 -0.16 6.29 -16.26
N GLY A 116 -0.34 5.21 -15.50
CA GLY A 116 0.77 4.56 -14.79
C GLY A 116 1.83 4.06 -15.78
N PRO A 117 3.05 3.78 -15.31
CA PRO A 117 4.05 3.14 -16.16
C PRO A 117 3.50 1.80 -16.67
N SER A 118 3.73 1.51 -17.96
CA SER A 118 3.26 0.28 -18.62
C SER A 118 3.97 -0.99 -18.13
N SER A 119 5.08 -0.83 -17.39
CA SER A 119 5.89 -1.89 -16.81
C SER A 119 6.38 -1.48 -15.41
N ALA A 120 6.76 -2.47 -14.60
CA ALA A 120 7.38 -2.26 -13.28
C ALA A 120 8.86 -1.84 -13.37
N SER A 121 9.47 -1.95 -14.56
CA SER A 121 10.85 -1.56 -14.88
C SER A 121 10.88 -0.78 -16.20
N CYS A 122 12.01 -0.13 -16.48
CA CYS A 122 12.26 0.49 -17.78
C CYS A 122 13.60 0.09 -18.41
N TRP A 123 13.68 0.28 -19.72
CA TRP A 123 14.94 0.29 -20.45
C TRP A 123 15.34 1.73 -20.72
N VAL A 124 16.63 2.01 -20.60
CA VAL A 124 17.19 3.32 -20.92
C VAL A 124 18.22 3.20 -22.04
N ARG A 125 18.36 4.26 -22.82
CA ARG A 125 19.42 4.37 -23.83
C ARG A 125 20.36 5.52 -23.48
N PHE A 126 21.66 5.25 -23.46
CA PHE A 126 22.68 6.28 -23.25
C PHE A 126 23.01 6.95 -24.57
N VAL A 127 22.96 8.28 -24.60
CA VAL A 127 23.23 9.09 -25.80
C VAL A 127 24.14 10.25 -25.43
N SER A 128 25.12 10.52 -26.29
CA SER A 128 26.02 11.66 -26.15
C SER A 128 25.22 12.96 -26.09
N GLY A 129 25.40 13.73 -25.02
CA GLY A 129 24.74 15.02 -24.89
C GLY A 129 24.83 15.59 -23.50
N HIS A 130 24.47 16.86 -23.40
CA HIS A 130 24.30 17.58 -22.15
C HIS A 130 23.22 18.65 -22.34
N ARG A 131 22.78 19.22 -21.24
CA ARG A 131 21.81 20.31 -21.22
C ARG A 131 22.52 21.59 -20.84
N GLU A 132 22.34 22.66 -21.61
CA GLU A 132 23.01 23.94 -21.35
C GLU A 132 22.52 24.58 -20.04
N ASP A 133 21.21 24.65 -19.84
CA ASP A 133 20.57 25.26 -18.66
C ASP A 133 19.77 24.20 -17.87
N PRO A 134 20.44 23.32 -17.10
CA PRO A 134 19.77 22.23 -16.43
C PRO A 134 18.81 22.69 -15.32
N GLU A 135 19.11 23.79 -14.63
CA GLU A 135 18.37 24.25 -13.44
C GLU A 135 16.95 24.77 -13.73
N ALA A 136 16.72 25.34 -14.91
CA ALA A 136 15.42 25.92 -15.30
C ALA A 136 14.56 24.90 -16.04
N LYS A 137 13.25 24.82 -15.84
CA LYS A 137 12.36 24.12 -16.80
C LYS A 137 11.97 25.02 -17.97
N ASN A 138 12.92 25.23 -18.88
CA ASN A 138 12.75 26.02 -20.09
C ASN A 138 12.06 25.22 -21.21
N LEU A 139 11.12 25.83 -21.93
CA LEU A 139 10.52 25.26 -23.14
C LEU A 139 11.53 25.06 -24.27
N LYS A 140 12.63 25.83 -24.32
CA LYS A 140 13.76 25.62 -25.24
C LYS A 140 14.24 24.16 -25.21
N TRP A 141 14.41 23.57 -24.02
CA TRP A 141 14.83 22.18 -23.85
C TRP A 141 13.82 21.17 -24.42
N VAL A 142 12.52 21.49 -24.40
CA VAL A 142 11.49 20.60 -24.98
C VAL A 142 11.66 20.49 -26.50
N HIS A 143 12.01 21.59 -27.16
CA HIS A 143 12.31 21.61 -28.59
C HIS A 143 13.66 20.94 -28.90
N GLU A 144 14.71 21.27 -28.15
CA GLU A 144 16.05 20.70 -28.34
C GLU A 144 16.06 19.17 -28.21
N ARG A 145 15.31 18.63 -27.25
CA ARG A 145 15.27 17.18 -27.01
C ARG A 145 14.30 16.43 -27.94
N GLU A 146 13.55 17.10 -28.81
CA GLU A 146 12.55 16.45 -29.67
C GLU A 146 13.18 15.36 -30.55
N ALA A 147 14.33 15.64 -31.14
CA ALA A 147 15.08 14.68 -31.95
C ALA A 147 15.54 13.46 -31.13
N LEU A 148 15.98 13.70 -29.88
CA LEU A 148 16.42 12.63 -28.98
C LEU A 148 15.25 11.76 -28.51
N GLU A 149 14.05 12.34 -28.34
CA GLU A 149 12.85 11.59 -27.98
C GLU A 149 12.44 10.58 -29.08
N GLN A 150 12.86 10.77 -30.33
CA GLN A 150 12.63 9.79 -31.41
C GLN A 150 13.38 8.46 -31.15
N LEU A 151 14.38 8.47 -30.26
CA LEU A 151 15.11 7.27 -29.84
C LEU A 151 14.37 6.49 -28.75
N ILE A 152 13.29 7.04 -28.18
CA ILE A 152 12.40 6.35 -27.22
C ILE A 152 11.43 5.47 -28.02
N VAL A 153 11.97 4.38 -28.55
CA VAL A 153 11.22 3.35 -29.26
C VAL A 153 11.19 2.10 -28.40
N ALA A 154 10.01 1.48 -28.26
CA ALA A 154 9.86 0.25 -27.50
C ALA A 154 10.95 -0.77 -27.88
N PRO A 155 11.65 -1.36 -26.90
CA PRO A 155 11.36 -1.36 -25.46
C PRO A 155 11.96 -0.18 -24.64
N VAL A 156 12.72 0.74 -25.26
CA VAL A 156 13.32 1.89 -24.56
C VAL A 156 12.24 2.86 -24.06
N ASN A 157 12.33 3.26 -22.79
CA ASN A 157 11.38 4.19 -22.17
C ASN A 157 11.98 5.56 -21.85
N GLU A 158 13.30 5.68 -21.86
CA GLU A 158 14.00 6.92 -21.54
C GLU A 158 15.36 6.97 -22.23
N VAL A 159 15.79 8.17 -22.60
CA VAL A 159 17.15 8.44 -23.06
C VAL A 159 17.88 9.19 -21.96
N VAL A 160 19.06 8.71 -21.58
CA VAL A 160 19.95 9.30 -20.57
C VAL A 160 21.13 9.95 -21.28
N LEU A 161 21.37 11.21 -20.95
CA LEU A 161 22.47 11.99 -21.50
C LEU A 161 23.77 11.57 -20.83
N VAL A 162 24.79 11.35 -21.65
CA VAL A 162 26.13 11.00 -21.19
C VAL A 162 27.19 11.77 -21.97
N SER A 163 28.35 11.94 -21.37
CA SER A 163 29.57 12.40 -22.01
C SER A 163 30.53 11.22 -22.08
N TRP A 164 30.74 10.65 -23.27
CA TRP A 164 31.67 9.52 -23.44
C TRP A 164 33.14 9.94 -23.28
N SER A 165 33.47 11.21 -23.55
CA SER A 165 34.82 11.74 -23.38
C SER A 165 35.23 11.83 -21.90
N SER A 166 34.34 12.33 -21.04
CA SER A 166 34.55 12.36 -19.58
C SER A 166 34.05 11.12 -18.87
N ARG A 167 33.40 10.20 -19.59
CA ARG A 167 32.69 9.02 -19.07
C ARG A 167 31.72 9.37 -17.92
N GLN A 168 30.96 10.45 -18.09
CA GLN A 168 30.00 10.91 -17.08
C GLN A 168 28.57 10.77 -17.59
N PHE A 169 27.64 10.33 -16.75
CA PHE A 169 26.21 10.46 -17.02
C PHE A 169 25.63 11.73 -16.40
N TYR A 170 24.50 12.19 -16.91
CA TYR A 170 23.80 13.36 -16.40
C TYR A 170 22.38 12.98 -15.97
N GLU A 171 21.39 13.43 -16.74
CA GLU A 171 19.97 13.17 -16.53
C GLU A 171 19.33 12.51 -17.75
N GLY A 172 18.13 11.97 -17.56
CA GLY A 172 17.25 11.59 -18.66
C GLY A 172 16.60 12.82 -19.32
N LEU A 173 16.04 12.64 -20.53
CA LEU A 173 15.39 13.75 -21.24
C LEU A 173 14.27 14.41 -20.42
N SER A 174 13.59 13.61 -19.59
CA SER A 174 12.48 14.04 -18.72
C SER A 174 12.53 13.48 -17.29
N SER A 175 13.68 12.94 -16.88
CA SER A 175 13.87 12.27 -15.59
C SER A 175 15.28 12.49 -15.03
N ASN A 176 15.47 12.32 -13.73
CA ASN A 176 16.82 12.18 -13.17
C ASN A 176 17.25 10.72 -13.20
N PHE A 177 18.55 10.47 -13.32
CA PHE A 177 19.13 9.13 -13.35
C PHE A 177 20.00 8.89 -12.11
N PHE A 178 19.93 7.68 -11.59
CA PHE A 178 20.79 7.21 -10.52
C PHE A 178 21.33 5.82 -10.87
N ALA A 179 22.62 5.61 -10.58
CA ALA A 179 23.20 4.29 -10.47
C ALA A 179 23.21 3.84 -9.00
N VAL A 180 23.30 2.53 -8.78
CA VAL A 180 23.39 1.92 -7.45
C VAL A 180 24.69 1.15 -7.38
N ARG A 181 25.56 1.45 -6.42
CA ARG A 181 26.84 0.74 -6.19
C ARG A 181 26.81 0.00 -4.86
N ARG A 182 27.46 -1.17 -4.79
CA ARG A 182 27.72 -1.86 -3.52
C ARG A 182 28.94 -1.24 -2.86
N THR A 183 28.84 -0.88 -1.58
CA THR A 183 29.96 -0.32 -0.81
C THR A 183 30.80 -1.41 -0.14
N GLY A 184 30.26 -2.63 0.01
CA GLY A 184 30.92 -3.78 0.64
C GLY A 184 31.10 -3.66 2.16
N LYS A 185 30.48 -2.64 2.79
CA LYS A 185 30.71 -2.31 4.21
C LYS A 185 29.69 -2.91 5.18
N ASP A 186 28.48 -3.23 4.73
CA ASP A 186 27.37 -3.68 5.57
C ASP A 186 26.46 -4.67 4.83
N GLU A 187 25.82 -5.58 5.57
CA GLU A 187 24.70 -6.37 5.07
C GLU A 187 23.39 -5.59 5.25
N GLY A 188 22.75 -5.19 4.14
CA GLY A 188 21.50 -4.43 4.13
C GLY A 188 21.56 -3.16 3.27
N LEU A 189 20.61 -2.24 3.45
CA LEU A 189 20.51 -1.01 2.63
C LEU A 189 21.76 -0.10 2.75
N ARG A 190 22.47 -0.14 3.88
CA ARG A 190 23.72 0.61 4.10
C ARG A 190 24.93 0.03 3.36
N GLY A 191 24.81 -1.21 2.87
CA GLY A 191 25.76 -1.83 1.96
C GLY A 191 25.68 -1.28 0.53
N TYR A 192 24.79 -0.32 0.27
CA TYR A 192 24.59 0.32 -1.02
C TYR A 192 24.72 1.83 -0.92
N GLU A 193 25.09 2.44 -2.04
CA GLU A 193 25.04 3.88 -2.23
C GLU A 193 24.42 4.21 -3.58
N LEU A 194 23.75 5.36 -3.65
CA LEU A 194 23.28 5.93 -4.90
C LEU A 194 24.35 6.83 -5.49
N VAL A 195 24.57 6.71 -6.79
CA VAL A 195 25.45 7.58 -7.56
C VAL A 195 24.60 8.43 -8.48
N SER A 196 24.81 9.75 -8.47
CA SER A 196 24.10 10.70 -9.33
C SER A 196 25.05 11.75 -9.90
N ALA A 197 24.58 12.52 -10.86
CA ALA A 197 25.30 13.68 -11.36
C ALA A 197 25.24 14.85 -10.35
N PRO A 198 26.26 15.73 -10.31
CA PRO A 198 26.24 16.94 -9.48
C PRO A 198 24.95 17.74 -9.66
N LEU A 199 24.40 18.26 -8.56
CA LEU A 199 23.08 18.90 -8.56
C LEU A 199 22.99 20.19 -9.39
N ASP A 200 24.13 20.80 -9.67
CA ASP A 200 24.30 21.97 -10.56
C ASP A 200 24.43 21.58 -12.05
N SER A 201 24.62 20.28 -12.35
CA SER A 201 24.73 19.76 -13.71
C SER A 201 23.44 19.14 -14.26
N VAL A 202 22.40 19.00 -13.43
CA VAL A 202 21.12 18.38 -13.78
C VAL A 202 19.95 19.15 -13.17
N LEU A 203 18.74 18.97 -13.71
CA LEU A 203 17.57 19.57 -13.09
C LEU A 203 17.25 18.87 -11.76
N LEU A 204 17.28 19.57 -10.63
CA LEU A 204 16.83 19.01 -9.36
C LEU A 204 15.32 18.69 -9.39
N GLY A 205 14.97 17.46 -9.76
CA GLY A 205 13.59 16.99 -9.83
C GLY A 205 12.93 16.91 -8.46
N THR A 206 11.62 17.13 -8.39
CA THR A 206 10.89 17.05 -7.11
C THR A 206 10.91 15.64 -6.52
N ILE A 207 10.90 14.61 -7.37
CA ILE A 207 11.05 13.21 -6.93
C ILE A 207 12.50 12.91 -6.57
N MET A 208 13.47 13.45 -7.31
CA MET A 208 14.89 13.34 -6.95
C MET A 208 15.15 13.89 -5.56
N LYS A 209 14.66 15.10 -5.24
CA LYS A 209 14.73 15.70 -3.90
C LYS A 209 14.18 14.76 -2.82
N LEU A 210 12.99 14.18 -3.05
CA LEU A 210 12.39 13.23 -2.12
C LEU A 210 13.23 11.95 -1.96
N VAL A 211 13.84 11.45 -3.03
CA VAL A 211 14.77 10.30 -2.96
C VAL A 211 15.99 10.64 -2.12
N LEU A 212 16.59 11.82 -2.30
CA LEU A 212 17.72 12.27 -1.48
C LEU A 212 17.35 12.38 0.01
N GLU A 213 16.19 12.94 0.34
CA GLU A 213 15.67 13.02 1.71
C GLU A 213 15.45 11.63 2.33
N ILE A 214 14.90 10.69 1.57
CA ILE A 214 14.71 9.30 2.01
C ILE A 214 16.06 8.62 2.25
N CYS A 215 17.02 8.77 1.34
CA CYS A 215 18.37 8.23 1.50
C CYS A 215 19.05 8.78 2.75
N GLN A 216 18.96 10.09 2.99
CA GLN A 216 19.50 10.72 4.20
C GLN A 216 18.85 10.15 5.47
N ARG A 217 17.52 10.03 5.48
CA ARG A 217 16.76 9.48 6.63
C ARG A 217 17.15 8.02 6.91
N ASP A 218 17.31 7.22 5.86
CA ASP A 218 17.53 5.77 5.97
C ASP A 218 19.04 5.41 6.07
N GLY A 219 19.92 6.41 6.01
CA GLY A 219 21.37 6.24 6.11
C GLY A 219 21.98 5.60 4.86
N ILE A 220 21.38 5.79 3.69
CA ILE A 220 21.90 5.36 2.39
C ILE A 220 22.76 6.51 1.84
N ALA A 221 24.03 6.23 1.57
CA ALA A 221 24.93 7.24 1.02
C ALA A 221 24.49 7.64 -0.40
N VAL A 222 24.62 8.93 -0.70
CA VAL A 222 24.46 9.46 -2.06
C VAL A 222 25.75 10.17 -2.44
N VAL A 223 26.34 9.75 -3.56
CA VAL A 223 27.60 10.26 -4.10
C VAL A 223 27.33 10.96 -5.42
N PHE A 224 27.90 12.15 -5.60
CA PHE A 224 27.72 12.97 -6.80
C PHE A 224 28.90 12.82 -7.77
N GLU A 225 29.25 11.56 -8.08
CA GLU A 225 30.37 11.17 -8.93
C GLU A 225 29.86 10.34 -10.12
N PRO A 226 29.40 10.96 -11.22
CA PRO A 226 28.57 10.29 -12.21
C PRO A 226 29.37 9.43 -13.21
N ALA A 227 30.41 8.75 -12.76
CA ALA A 227 31.23 7.91 -13.62
C ALA A 227 30.41 6.75 -14.20
N VAL A 228 30.46 6.57 -15.52
CA VAL A 228 29.85 5.44 -16.22
C VAL A 228 30.74 4.21 -16.03
N GLU A 229 30.49 3.50 -14.93
CA GLU A 229 31.20 2.29 -14.50
C GLU A 229 30.23 1.11 -14.43
N LEU A 230 29.67 0.72 -15.58
CA LEU A 230 28.54 -0.21 -15.65
C LEU A 230 28.82 -1.55 -14.96
N GLU A 231 30.07 -1.99 -14.95
CA GLU A 231 30.51 -3.23 -14.32
C GLU A 231 30.48 -3.15 -12.77
N GLN A 232 30.53 -1.96 -12.21
CA GLN A 232 30.48 -1.72 -10.76
C GLN A 232 29.05 -1.49 -10.24
N TRP A 233 28.11 -1.23 -11.14
CA TRP A 233 26.74 -0.92 -10.78
C TRP A 233 25.96 -2.20 -10.45
N ALA A 234 25.38 -2.23 -9.25
CA ALA A 234 24.44 -3.26 -8.82
C ALA A 234 23.02 -3.04 -9.35
N GLY A 235 22.75 -1.86 -9.92
CA GLY A 235 21.47 -1.50 -10.53
C GLY A 235 21.43 -0.02 -10.90
N ALA A 236 20.29 0.42 -11.43
CA ALA A 236 20.02 1.82 -11.73
C ALA A 236 18.52 2.12 -11.61
N LEU A 237 18.18 3.40 -11.51
CA LEU A 237 16.79 3.87 -11.48
C LEU A 237 16.66 5.25 -12.14
N VAL A 238 15.48 5.55 -12.64
CA VAL A 238 15.09 6.89 -13.08
C VAL A 238 14.02 7.47 -12.17
N THR A 239 14.01 8.78 -12.02
CA THR A 239 12.98 9.48 -11.23
C THR A 239 12.31 10.60 -12.02
N SER A 240 10.99 10.70 -11.94
CA SER A 240 10.22 11.78 -12.56
C SER A 240 8.86 11.95 -11.90
N THR A 241 8.27 13.13 -11.98
CA THR A 241 6.93 13.37 -11.40
C THR A 241 5.89 12.37 -11.93
N SER A 242 5.92 12.03 -13.22
CA SER A 242 4.94 11.11 -13.82
C SER A 242 5.12 9.65 -13.35
N ARG A 243 6.36 9.17 -13.29
CA ARG A 243 6.69 7.75 -13.03
C ARG A 243 7.07 7.45 -11.58
N LEU A 244 7.25 8.47 -10.75
CA LEU A 244 7.90 8.39 -9.44
C LEU A 244 9.31 7.80 -9.59
N VAL A 245 9.60 6.67 -8.95
CA VAL A 245 10.85 5.93 -9.06
C VAL A 245 10.60 4.70 -9.93
N LEU A 246 11.40 4.51 -10.98
CA LEU A 246 11.30 3.36 -11.86
C LEU A 246 12.67 2.67 -11.97
N PRO A 247 12.79 1.39 -11.59
CA PRO A 247 14.02 0.63 -11.78
C PRO A 247 14.39 0.50 -13.25
N VAL A 248 15.68 0.63 -13.55
CA VAL A 248 16.25 0.41 -14.87
C VAL A 248 16.69 -1.05 -14.97
N GLU A 249 16.07 -1.80 -15.88
CA GLU A 249 16.39 -3.20 -16.13
C GLU A 249 17.51 -3.37 -17.16
N ARG A 250 17.56 -2.51 -18.18
CA ARG A 250 18.58 -2.56 -19.23
C ARG A 250 19.06 -1.18 -19.63
N ILE A 251 20.36 -1.08 -19.86
CA ILE A 251 21.01 0.11 -20.43
C ILE A 251 21.51 -0.27 -21.83
N VAL A 252 21.03 0.46 -22.83
CA VAL A 252 21.49 0.34 -24.22
C VAL A 252 22.53 1.43 -24.46
N TYR A 253 23.75 1.05 -24.85
CA TYR A 253 24.84 1.98 -25.16
C TYR A 253 25.74 1.40 -26.26
N GLY A 254 26.59 2.25 -26.86
CA GLY A 254 27.42 1.91 -28.02
C GLY A 254 26.83 2.42 -29.33
N GLU A 255 27.71 2.71 -30.29
CA GLU A 255 27.38 3.41 -31.53
C GLU A 255 26.38 2.67 -32.43
N HIS A 256 25.41 3.42 -32.94
CA HIS A 256 25.73 4.20 -34.13
C HIS A 256 25.77 5.68 -33.77
N GLU A 257 26.97 6.29 -33.73
CA GLU A 257 27.13 7.68 -34.14
C GLU A 257 26.82 7.71 -35.63
N GLN A 258 25.62 8.14 -36.00
CA GLN A 258 25.44 8.74 -37.31
C GLN A 258 25.48 10.24 -37.09
N HIS A 259 26.57 10.86 -37.51
CA HIS A 259 26.47 12.19 -38.11
C HIS A 259 25.33 12.12 -39.13
N VAL A 260 24.19 12.73 -38.81
CA VAL A 260 23.14 12.99 -39.77
C VAL A 260 23.68 14.07 -40.68
N ASP A 261 24.37 13.65 -41.74
CA ASP A 261 24.54 14.49 -42.91
C ASP A 261 23.16 14.59 -43.58
N ALA A 262 22.72 15.81 -43.87
CA ALA A 262 21.31 16.14 -44.10
C ALA A 262 20.70 15.56 -45.40
N ASP A 263 21.46 14.81 -46.19
CA ASP A 263 21.05 14.33 -47.50
C ASP A 263 21.38 12.83 -47.68
N ASN A 264 20.32 11.99 -47.69
CA ASN A 264 20.17 10.69 -48.39
C ASN A 264 19.78 9.48 -47.50
N PRO A 265 18.51 9.01 -47.52
CA PRO A 265 17.99 8.00 -46.61
C PRO A 265 17.80 6.62 -47.27
N LEU A 266 18.78 6.02 -47.95
CA LEU A 266 18.64 4.65 -48.45
C LEU A 266 19.97 3.90 -48.52
N ARG A 267 20.36 3.23 -47.42
CA ARG A 267 21.04 1.91 -47.35
C ARG A 267 21.68 1.70 -45.97
N ALA A 268 21.16 0.77 -45.19
CA ALA A 268 21.95 -0.19 -44.40
C ALA A 268 21.01 -1.14 -43.66
N SER A 269 20.88 -2.36 -44.18
CA SER A 269 20.33 -3.50 -43.45
C SER A 269 21.45 -4.24 -42.72
N GLN A 270 21.10 -4.78 -41.54
CA GLN A 270 21.79 -5.85 -40.78
C GLN A 270 23.20 -5.57 -40.22
N ARG A 271 23.30 -5.32 -38.89
CA ARG A 271 23.96 -6.18 -37.86
C ARG A 271 23.96 -5.52 -36.47
N MET A 272 24.25 -6.31 -35.44
CA MET A 272 23.74 -6.26 -34.06
C MET A 272 24.31 -5.17 -33.14
N SER A 273 23.44 -4.56 -32.31
CA SER A 273 23.78 -3.71 -31.16
C SER A 273 24.24 -4.54 -29.94
N THR A 274 25.29 -4.11 -29.25
CA THR A 274 25.68 -4.64 -27.94
C THR A 274 24.74 -4.12 -26.85
N ALA A 275 23.77 -4.94 -26.44
CA ALA A 275 22.95 -4.66 -25.27
C ALA A 275 23.57 -5.32 -24.05
N THR A 276 24.05 -4.54 -23.09
CA THR A 276 24.38 -5.09 -21.77
C THR A 276 23.08 -5.25 -21.01
N THR A 277 22.65 -6.50 -20.90
CA THR A 277 21.60 -6.86 -19.96
C THR A 277 22.28 -6.99 -18.61
N PHE A 278 21.75 -6.33 -17.57
CA PHE A 278 22.16 -6.66 -16.21
C PHE A 278 21.71 -8.09 -15.96
N ASP A 279 22.65 -9.01 -16.12
CA ASP A 279 22.42 -10.40 -15.85
C ASP A 279 22.51 -10.60 -14.34
N PHE A 280 21.35 -10.55 -13.69
CA PHE A 280 21.22 -10.95 -12.30
C PHE A 280 21.70 -12.40 -12.06
N SER A 281 21.95 -13.20 -13.11
CA SER A 281 22.46 -14.57 -12.95
C SER A 281 23.99 -14.71 -12.96
N SER A 282 24.78 -13.69 -13.31
CA SER A 282 26.26 -13.78 -13.38
C SER A 282 27.04 -12.95 -12.36
N ALA A 283 26.37 -12.34 -11.38
CA ALA A 283 27.03 -11.96 -10.12
C ALA A 283 27.44 -13.25 -9.38
N GLY A 284 28.72 -13.65 -9.49
CA GLY A 284 29.24 -14.91 -8.98
C GLY A 284 28.71 -15.21 -7.58
N ASN A 285 27.92 -16.29 -7.45
CA ASN A 285 27.20 -16.68 -6.24
C ASN A 285 26.86 -15.50 -5.32
N VAL A 286 26.24 -14.45 -5.86
CA VAL A 286 25.24 -13.77 -5.07
C VAL A 286 24.10 -14.75 -5.04
N ASP A 287 24.07 -15.51 -3.95
CA ASP A 287 22.89 -16.21 -3.51
C ASP A 287 21.72 -15.24 -3.66
N PHE A 288 20.95 -15.39 -4.74
CA PHE A 288 19.53 -15.17 -4.63
C PHE A 288 19.05 -16.30 -3.73
N SER A 289 19.32 -16.08 -2.45
CA SER A 289 18.32 -16.27 -1.45
C SER A 289 17.07 -15.56 -2.00
N THR A 290 16.26 -16.29 -2.78
CA THR A 290 14.95 -16.65 -2.23
C THR A 290 15.20 -16.71 -0.75
N LYS A 291 14.73 -15.74 0.04
CA LYS A 291 14.71 -15.97 1.48
C LYS A 291 13.91 -17.25 1.62
N SER A 292 14.62 -18.37 1.63
CA SER A 292 14.57 -19.39 2.63
C SER A 292 13.99 -18.67 3.83
N ILE A 293 12.68 -18.85 3.96
CA ILE A 293 12.04 -18.83 5.24
C ILE A 293 12.95 -19.72 6.07
N VAL A 294 13.78 -19.13 6.93
CA VAL A 294 14.62 -19.91 7.82
C VAL A 294 13.65 -20.59 8.78
N VAL A 295 13.24 -21.81 8.42
CA VAL A 295 12.52 -22.71 9.31
C VAL A 295 13.57 -23.28 10.24
N ARG A 296 13.75 -22.65 11.40
CA ARG A 296 14.47 -23.30 12.50
C ARG A 296 13.53 -24.31 13.13
N ALA A 297 13.63 -25.57 12.72
CA ALA A 297 13.12 -26.68 13.51
C ALA A 297 14.20 -27.09 14.51
N ARG A 298 13.87 -27.08 15.80
CA ARG A 298 14.62 -27.83 16.82
C ARG A 298 13.81 -29.06 17.16
N ASN A 299 14.46 -30.21 17.15
CA ASN A 299 13.96 -31.40 17.80
C ASN A 299 14.20 -31.23 19.31
N GLU A 300 13.20 -31.50 20.15
CA GLU A 300 13.30 -31.30 21.61
C GLU A 300 14.15 -32.37 22.32
N ASP A 301 14.61 -33.40 21.61
CA ASP A 301 15.17 -34.61 22.23
C ASP A 301 16.69 -34.83 22.11
N ASP A 302 17.49 -33.90 21.58
CA ASP A 302 18.95 -34.09 21.49
C ASP A 302 19.73 -32.92 22.11
N MET A 303 20.32 -33.17 23.28
CA MET A 303 20.94 -32.17 24.15
C MET A 303 22.44 -31.95 23.91
N GLU A 304 23.13 -32.70 23.06
CA GLU A 304 24.55 -32.46 22.74
C GLU A 304 24.92 -32.97 21.33
N GLY A 305 25.24 -32.08 20.37
CA GLY A 305 25.73 -32.52 19.05
C GLY A 305 25.96 -31.40 18.03
N VAL A 306 27.13 -31.46 17.38
CA VAL A 306 27.73 -30.48 16.44
C VAL A 306 26.89 -30.27 15.16
N LEU A 307 26.86 -29.04 14.65
CA LEU A 307 26.26 -28.66 13.37
C LEU A 307 27.09 -29.19 12.19
N SER A 308 26.49 -30.01 11.33
CA SER A 308 26.95 -30.24 9.95
C SER A 308 25.86 -29.86 8.96
N GLU A 309 26.24 -29.11 7.92
CA GLU A 309 25.40 -28.82 6.75
C GLU A 309 25.44 -30.01 5.79
N GLU A 310 24.27 -30.57 5.46
CA GLU A 310 24.07 -31.44 4.29
C GLU A 310 22.76 -31.08 3.57
N ASP A 311 22.76 -31.28 2.25
CA ASP A 311 21.68 -30.98 1.31
C ASP A 311 20.58 -32.08 1.25
N ILE A 312 19.33 -31.67 1.50
CA ILE A 312 18.00 -32.23 1.08
C ILE A 312 17.62 -33.64 1.65
N PRO A 313 16.34 -34.06 1.96
CA PRO A 313 15.02 -33.44 2.23
C PRO A 313 14.35 -33.86 3.59
N SER A 314 13.31 -33.16 4.09
CA SER A 314 12.10 -33.78 4.72
C SER A 314 11.12 -32.76 5.35
N ILE A 315 9.85 -33.14 5.31
CA ILE A 315 8.66 -32.40 5.75
C ILE A 315 8.47 -32.55 7.27
N HIS A 316 8.23 -31.44 7.99
CA HIS A 316 7.59 -31.47 9.31
C HIS A 316 6.27 -30.67 9.29
N GLN A 317 5.16 -31.37 9.54
CA GLN A 317 3.82 -30.81 9.71
C GLN A 317 3.59 -30.44 11.18
N LEU A 318 3.18 -29.21 11.46
CA LEU A 318 2.60 -28.87 12.77
C LEU A 318 1.09 -29.20 12.75
N HIS A 319 0.65 -30.04 13.67
CA HIS A 319 -0.77 -30.39 13.83
C HIS A 319 -1.46 -29.39 14.76
N LEU A 320 -2.41 -28.62 14.24
CA LEU A 320 -3.32 -27.79 15.03
C LEU A 320 -4.76 -28.06 14.61
N SER A 321 -5.59 -28.40 15.59
CA SER A 321 -7.03 -28.68 15.46
C SER A 321 -7.83 -27.44 15.88
N MET A 322 -8.81 -27.03 15.08
CA MET A 322 -9.85 -26.08 15.49
C MET A 322 -11.19 -26.80 15.71
N ASP A 323 -12.04 -26.24 16.57
CA ASP A 323 -13.31 -26.85 17.00
C ASP A 323 -14.34 -27.04 15.86
N ASN A 324 -14.12 -26.39 14.71
CA ASN A 324 -15.00 -26.44 13.54
C ASN A 324 -14.51 -27.43 12.45
N GLY A 325 -13.55 -28.32 12.77
CA GLY A 325 -13.08 -29.38 11.87
C GLY A 325 -12.12 -28.96 10.76
N GLY A 326 -11.76 -27.68 10.66
CA GLY A 326 -10.70 -27.17 9.77
C GLY A 326 -9.32 -27.25 10.42
N ARG A 327 -8.28 -27.62 9.63
CA ARG A 327 -6.88 -27.55 10.07
C ARG A 327 -6.18 -26.36 9.42
N VAL A 328 -5.57 -25.49 10.22
CA VAL A 328 -4.68 -24.44 9.71
C VAL A 328 -3.40 -25.12 9.25
N LYS A 329 -3.11 -25.06 7.96
CA LYS A 329 -1.88 -25.65 7.43
C LYS A 329 -0.72 -24.68 7.48
N ARG A 330 -0.95 -23.39 7.19
CA ARG A 330 0.12 -22.37 7.10
C ARG A 330 -0.39 -20.97 7.44
N THR A 331 0.54 -20.15 7.93
CA THR A 331 0.39 -18.69 8.06
C THR A 331 1.42 -18.04 7.15
N ILE A 332 0.97 -17.12 6.32
CA ILE A 332 1.79 -16.33 5.40
C ILE A 332 1.75 -14.88 5.88
N ILE A 333 2.90 -14.35 6.28
CA ILE A 333 3.01 -12.96 6.73
C ILE A 333 3.69 -12.16 5.62
N CYS A 334 2.99 -11.14 5.12
CA CYS A 334 3.50 -10.17 4.17
C CYS A 334 3.66 -8.80 4.86
N ASN A 335 4.34 -7.86 4.22
CA ASN A 335 4.66 -6.56 4.80
C ASN A 335 3.41 -5.75 5.18
N THR A 336 2.29 -5.98 4.51
CA THR A 336 1.06 -5.21 4.75
C THR A 336 -0.17 -6.08 5.03
N MET A 337 -0.01 -7.41 5.10
CA MET A 337 -1.11 -8.36 5.31
C MET A 337 -0.65 -9.65 6.00
N VAL A 338 -1.53 -10.25 6.77
CA VAL A 338 -1.42 -11.64 7.24
C VAL A 338 -2.46 -12.50 6.53
N ALA A 339 -2.02 -13.58 5.89
CA ALA A 339 -2.89 -14.56 5.24
C ALA A 339 -2.76 -15.95 5.91
N TYR A 340 -3.85 -16.70 5.94
CA TYR A 340 -3.98 -17.99 6.59
C TYR A 340 -4.46 -19.01 5.56
N GLU A 341 -3.73 -20.11 5.41
CA GLU A 341 -4.17 -21.26 4.62
C GLU A 341 -4.86 -22.27 5.54
N MET A 342 -6.17 -22.41 5.35
CA MET A 342 -7.00 -23.39 6.07
C MET A 342 -7.40 -24.49 5.11
N GLN A 343 -7.12 -25.74 5.47
CA GLN A 343 -7.61 -26.90 4.74
C GLN A 343 -8.89 -27.41 5.42
N GLN A 344 -10.01 -27.41 4.68
CA GLN A 344 -11.20 -28.13 5.11
C GLN A 344 -11.02 -29.62 4.80
N GLN A 345 -11.56 -30.50 5.66
CA GLN A 345 -11.51 -31.94 5.43
C GLN A 345 -12.03 -32.28 4.02
N ALA A 346 -11.32 -33.18 3.34
CA ALA A 346 -11.72 -33.63 2.01
C ALA A 346 -13.15 -34.20 2.06
N SER A 347 -13.98 -33.79 1.10
CA SER A 347 -15.30 -34.39 0.93
C SER A 347 -15.13 -35.87 0.60
N LYS A 348 -15.61 -36.74 1.50
CA LYS A 348 -15.49 -38.21 1.35
C LYS A 348 -16.23 -38.74 0.12
N SER A 349 -17.20 -37.99 -0.42
CA SER A 349 -18.08 -38.46 -1.49
C SER A 349 -17.65 -38.05 -2.91
N ASP A 350 -16.93 -36.92 -3.08
CA ASP A 350 -16.55 -36.43 -4.42
C ASP A 350 -15.06 -36.09 -4.56
N GLY A 351 -14.24 -36.43 -3.56
CA GLY A 351 -12.79 -36.21 -3.57
C GLY A 351 -12.38 -34.72 -3.58
N ARG A 352 -13.34 -33.82 -3.39
CA ARG A 352 -13.11 -32.37 -3.43
C ARG A 352 -12.26 -31.96 -2.24
N GLN A 353 -11.12 -31.34 -2.53
CA GLN A 353 -10.33 -30.64 -1.52
C GLN A 353 -10.66 -29.15 -1.59
N VAL A 354 -11.01 -28.59 -0.44
CA VAL A 354 -11.33 -27.17 -0.28
C VAL A 354 -10.28 -26.53 0.59
N PHE A 355 -9.65 -25.50 0.05
CA PHE A 355 -8.72 -24.65 0.78
C PHE A 355 -9.34 -23.27 0.89
N GLN A 356 -9.34 -22.75 2.10
CA GLN A 356 -9.83 -21.42 2.41
C GLN A 356 -8.64 -20.57 2.81
N ILE A 357 -8.44 -19.47 2.09
CA ILE A 357 -7.39 -18.50 2.36
C ILE A 357 -8.07 -17.28 2.94
N CYS A 358 -7.84 -17.01 4.22
CA CYS A 358 -8.33 -15.79 4.87
C CYS A 358 -7.18 -14.82 4.99
N ALA A 359 -7.38 -13.54 4.72
CA ALA A 359 -6.35 -12.56 4.96
C ALA A 359 -6.91 -11.24 5.50
N ARG A 360 -6.06 -10.55 6.26
CA ARG A 360 -6.33 -9.24 6.85
C ARG A 360 -5.13 -8.31 6.68
N THR A 361 -5.39 -7.02 6.61
CA THR A 361 -4.36 -5.98 6.66
C THR A 361 -3.60 -6.00 7.99
N VAL A 362 -2.34 -5.61 7.96
CA VAL A 362 -1.59 -5.25 9.18
C VAL A 362 -2.09 -3.90 9.68
N GLU A 363 -2.22 -3.75 11.00
CA GLU A 363 -2.74 -2.57 11.67
C GLU A 363 -2.08 -1.27 11.17
N GLY A 364 -2.88 -0.22 10.95
CA GLY A 364 -2.42 1.08 10.44
C GLY A 364 -2.26 1.18 8.91
N LYS A 365 -2.65 0.15 8.14
CA LYS A 365 -2.71 0.22 6.67
C LYS A 365 -4.14 0.43 6.18
N ALA A 366 -4.37 1.55 5.51
CA ALA A 366 -5.69 1.97 5.04
C ALA A 366 -6.22 1.23 3.79
N VAL A 367 -5.40 0.37 3.15
CA VAL A 367 -5.77 -0.31 1.90
C VAL A 367 -5.35 -1.77 1.95
N PHE A 368 -6.27 -2.68 1.69
CA PHE A 368 -6.00 -4.11 1.59
C PHE A 368 -5.05 -4.40 0.42
N PRO A 369 -3.89 -5.04 0.63
CA PRO A 369 -2.88 -5.23 -0.40
C PRO A 369 -3.24 -6.40 -1.31
N LEU A 370 -4.15 -6.14 -2.25
CA LEU A 370 -4.70 -7.17 -3.12
C LEU A 370 -3.62 -7.91 -3.93
N SER A 371 -2.51 -7.24 -4.29
CA SER A 371 -1.35 -7.86 -4.95
C SER A 371 -0.65 -8.89 -4.05
N GLU A 372 -0.44 -8.58 -2.77
CA GLU A 372 0.16 -9.50 -1.78
C GLU A 372 -0.78 -10.68 -1.49
N PHE A 373 -2.09 -10.41 -1.36
CA PHE A 373 -3.10 -11.47 -1.23
C PHE A 373 -3.13 -12.39 -2.45
N THR A 374 -3.01 -11.82 -3.65
CA THR A 374 -2.95 -12.58 -4.90
C THR A 374 -1.74 -13.49 -4.93
N ALA A 375 -0.57 -13.02 -4.50
CA ALA A 375 0.63 -13.86 -4.38
C ALA A 375 0.42 -15.02 -3.40
N CYS A 376 -0.26 -14.78 -2.27
CA CYS A 376 -0.61 -15.84 -1.33
C CYS A 376 -1.54 -16.89 -1.94
N VAL A 377 -2.59 -16.45 -2.66
CA VAL A 377 -3.50 -17.34 -3.39
C VAL A 377 -2.76 -18.14 -4.45
N GLN A 378 -1.81 -17.52 -5.16
CA GLN A 378 -0.97 -18.20 -6.16
C GLN A 378 -0.09 -19.29 -5.55
N ILE A 379 0.56 -19.02 -4.42
CA ILE A 379 1.40 -20.00 -3.71
C ILE A 379 0.56 -21.21 -3.29
N VAL A 380 -0.61 -20.99 -2.70
CA VAL A 380 -1.50 -22.06 -2.26
C VAL A 380 -2.04 -22.85 -3.46
N ALA A 381 -2.50 -22.18 -4.52
CA ALA A 381 -2.99 -22.85 -5.73
C ALA A 381 -1.89 -23.68 -6.42
N THR A 382 -0.66 -23.17 -6.47
CA THR A 382 0.51 -23.89 -7.02
C THR A 382 0.82 -25.13 -6.19
N HIS A 383 0.81 -24.99 -4.86
CA HIS A 383 1.06 -26.11 -3.97
C HIS A 383 -0.07 -27.16 -4.03
N MET A 384 -1.32 -26.74 -4.22
CA MET A 384 -2.44 -27.66 -4.47
C MET A 384 -2.25 -28.43 -5.77
N ALA A 385 -1.86 -27.76 -6.85
CA ALA A 385 -1.58 -28.43 -8.13
C ALA A 385 -0.43 -29.44 -8.01
N GLN A 386 0.62 -29.10 -7.26
CA GLN A 386 1.72 -30.02 -6.96
C GLN A 386 1.27 -31.23 -6.14
N ASN A 387 0.45 -31.04 -5.10
CA ASN A 387 -0.07 -32.16 -4.30
C ASN A 387 -1.03 -33.06 -5.10
N VAL A 388 -1.79 -32.50 -6.05
CA VAL A 388 -2.59 -33.30 -6.99
C VAL A 388 -1.69 -34.10 -7.93
N ALA A 389 -0.60 -33.50 -8.45
CA ALA A 389 0.36 -34.17 -9.32
C ALA A 389 1.13 -35.31 -8.63
N VAL A 390 1.46 -35.16 -7.34
CA VAL A 390 2.13 -36.21 -6.54
C VAL A 390 1.20 -37.42 -6.27
N HIS A 391 -0.12 -37.23 -6.36
CA HIS A 391 -1.11 -38.29 -6.07
C HIS A 391 -1.98 -38.71 -7.26
N GLY A 392 -1.82 -38.10 -8.44
CA GLY A 392 -2.54 -38.42 -9.67
C GLY A 392 -1.59 -38.40 -10.86
N GLY A 393 -1.21 -39.59 -11.35
CA GLY A 393 -0.15 -39.78 -12.35
C GLY A 393 -0.30 -39.00 -13.67
N ASP A 394 0.81 -38.90 -14.41
CA ASP A 394 1.02 -38.30 -15.74
C ASP A 394 0.52 -36.85 -15.98
N GLU A 395 -0.07 -36.19 -14.97
CA GLU A 395 -0.59 -34.82 -15.08
C GLU A 395 0.51 -33.75 -15.02
N GLU A 396 1.67 -34.05 -14.43
CA GLU A 396 2.82 -33.14 -14.31
C GLU A 396 3.29 -32.63 -15.69
N ALA A 397 3.35 -33.52 -16.68
CA ALA A 397 3.77 -33.19 -18.05
C ALA A 397 2.71 -32.38 -18.82
N ARG A 398 1.46 -32.37 -18.37
CA ARG A 398 0.35 -31.66 -19.02
C ARG A 398 0.20 -30.24 -18.48
N PHE A 399 0.36 -30.05 -17.18
CA PHE A 399 0.31 -28.72 -16.55
C PHE A 399 1.56 -27.88 -16.82
N SER A 400 2.74 -28.51 -16.88
CA SER A 400 3.98 -27.84 -17.29
C SER A 400 3.94 -27.33 -18.73
N ARG A 401 3.26 -28.04 -19.65
CA ARG A 401 3.11 -27.64 -21.07
C ARG A 401 2.06 -26.56 -21.35
N LEU A 402 1.10 -26.34 -20.44
CA LEU A 402 0.02 -25.35 -20.65
C LEU A 402 0.45 -23.90 -20.41
N GLY A 403 1.70 -23.66 -19.99
CA GLY A 403 2.14 -22.37 -19.46
C GLY A 403 1.41 -22.08 -18.15
N PHE A 404 2.06 -21.38 -17.22
CA PHE A 404 1.60 -21.23 -15.83
C PHE A 404 0.26 -20.49 -15.62
N TRP A 405 -0.51 -20.28 -16.68
CA TRP A 405 -1.88 -19.84 -16.65
C TRP A 405 -2.61 -20.37 -17.89
N SER A 406 -3.39 -21.45 -17.75
CA SER A 406 -4.37 -21.75 -18.79
C SER A 406 -5.28 -20.53 -18.97
N PRO A 407 -5.68 -20.18 -20.21
CA PRO A 407 -6.57 -19.05 -20.47
C PRO A 407 -7.85 -19.05 -19.60
N ARG A 408 -8.28 -20.23 -19.16
CA ARG A 408 -9.46 -20.44 -18.31
C ARG A 408 -9.27 -19.93 -16.87
N ILE A 409 -8.07 -20.06 -16.29
CA ILE A 409 -7.76 -19.54 -14.93
C ILE A 409 -7.66 -18.01 -14.96
N LYS A 410 -7.00 -17.45 -15.99
CA LYS A 410 -6.97 -15.99 -16.23
C LYS A 410 -8.38 -15.42 -16.36
N LEU A 411 -9.26 -16.12 -17.06
CA LEU A 411 -10.65 -15.70 -17.28
C LEU A 411 -11.49 -15.76 -16.00
N LEU A 412 -11.38 -16.82 -15.20
CA LEU A 412 -12.11 -16.92 -13.93
C LEU A 412 -11.65 -15.86 -12.93
N TYR A 413 -10.35 -15.59 -12.88
CA TYR A 413 -9.76 -14.53 -12.05
C TYR A 413 -10.20 -13.13 -12.51
N ALA A 414 -10.13 -12.84 -13.81
CA ALA A 414 -10.60 -11.57 -14.37
C ALA A 414 -12.09 -11.31 -14.08
N ARG A 415 -12.92 -12.37 -14.11
CA ARG A 415 -14.34 -12.28 -13.76
C ARG A 415 -14.56 -12.02 -12.27
N ALA A 416 -13.82 -12.66 -11.38
CA ALA A 416 -13.90 -12.42 -9.94
C ALA A 416 -13.42 -11.00 -9.57
N LEU A 417 -12.34 -10.52 -10.21
CA LEU A 417 -11.82 -9.17 -10.04
C LEU A 417 -12.78 -8.10 -10.57
N ALA A 418 -13.41 -8.35 -11.73
CA ALA A 418 -14.44 -7.48 -12.27
C ALA A 418 -15.67 -7.42 -11.33
N ALA A 419 -16.08 -8.56 -10.76
CA ALA A 419 -17.19 -8.61 -9.81
C ALA A 419 -16.90 -7.86 -8.49
N TYR A 420 -15.69 -8.02 -7.93
CA TYR A 420 -15.26 -7.27 -6.75
C TYR A 420 -15.17 -5.76 -7.03
N THR A 421 -14.51 -5.38 -8.12
CA THR A 421 -14.40 -3.98 -8.55
C THR A 421 -15.76 -3.36 -8.80
N GLN A 422 -16.68 -4.11 -9.42
CA GLN A 422 -18.06 -3.68 -9.63
C GLN A 422 -18.83 -3.54 -8.31
N ALA A 423 -18.61 -4.43 -7.32
CA ALA A 423 -19.21 -4.32 -6.00
C ALA A 423 -18.71 -3.07 -5.24
N CYS A 424 -17.40 -2.77 -5.30
CA CYS A 424 -16.82 -1.57 -4.69
C CYS A 424 -17.24 -0.26 -5.39
N ASN A 425 -17.60 -0.31 -6.68
CA ASN A 425 -17.92 0.87 -7.49
C ASN A 425 -19.44 1.13 -7.68
N ARG A 426 -20.33 0.34 -7.06
CA ARG A 426 -21.78 0.59 -7.13
C ARG A 426 -22.16 1.84 -6.33
N GLU A 427 -23.07 2.66 -6.84
CA GLU A 427 -23.74 3.69 -6.02
C GLU A 427 -24.45 2.99 -4.86
N GLY A 428 -24.09 3.35 -3.62
CA GLY A 428 -24.54 2.68 -2.40
C GLY A 428 -23.60 1.58 -1.88
N ALA A 429 -22.42 1.38 -2.47
CA ALA A 429 -21.38 0.57 -1.87
C ALA A 429 -20.93 1.21 -0.55
N ASP A 430 -20.89 0.41 0.52
CA ASP A 430 -20.53 0.87 1.85
C ASP A 430 -19.09 1.44 1.84
N PRO A 431 -18.89 2.74 2.17
CA PRO A 431 -17.58 3.38 2.22
C PRO A 431 -16.56 2.64 3.11
N SER A 432 -17.03 1.83 4.06
CA SER A 432 -16.19 1.01 4.92
C SER A 432 -15.32 -0.02 4.20
N MET A 433 -15.76 -0.51 3.03
CA MET A 433 -15.00 -1.48 2.22
C MET A 433 -13.67 -0.92 1.69
N MET A 434 -13.46 0.40 1.80
CA MET A 434 -12.28 1.11 1.31
C MET A 434 -11.42 1.74 2.42
N VAL A 435 -11.88 1.70 3.69
CA VAL A 435 -11.30 2.50 4.78
C VAL A 435 -11.03 1.68 6.06
N ASP A 436 -11.70 0.53 6.25
CA ASP A 436 -11.54 -0.32 7.44
C ASP A 436 -10.71 -1.59 7.15
N GLU A 437 -10.30 -2.32 8.20
CA GLU A 437 -9.72 -3.66 8.05
C GLU A 437 -10.66 -4.54 7.21
N VAL A 438 -10.25 -4.89 6.00
CA VAL A 438 -11.05 -5.76 5.12
C VAL A 438 -10.61 -7.20 5.32
N PHE A 439 -11.53 -8.04 5.78
CA PHE A 439 -11.33 -9.48 5.75
C PHE A 439 -11.68 -10.01 4.36
N VAL A 440 -10.67 -10.48 3.63
CA VAL A 440 -10.88 -11.13 2.33
C VAL A 440 -10.70 -12.64 2.50
N THR A 441 -11.74 -13.39 2.16
CA THR A 441 -11.69 -14.85 2.13
C THR A 441 -11.75 -15.32 0.68
N ALA A 442 -10.77 -16.11 0.27
CA ALA A 442 -10.77 -16.83 -0.99
C ALA A 442 -10.98 -18.32 -0.73
N GLN A 443 -12.05 -18.89 -1.27
CA GLN A 443 -12.26 -20.33 -1.29
C GLN A 443 -11.78 -20.88 -2.62
N VAL A 444 -10.76 -21.73 -2.57
CA VAL A 444 -10.22 -22.45 -3.73
C VAL A 444 -10.66 -23.90 -3.63
N SER A 445 -11.37 -24.35 -4.66
CA SER A 445 -11.85 -25.71 -4.76
C SER A 445 -11.28 -26.35 -6.02
N VAL A 446 -10.63 -27.49 -5.85
CA VAL A 446 -10.10 -28.29 -6.97
C VAL A 446 -10.85 -29.62 -7.07
N ARG A 447 -11.32 -29.91 -8.28
CA ARG A 447 -11.68 -31.24 -8.75
C ARG A 447 -10.69 -31.64 -9.86
N PRO A 448 -10.55 -32.93 -10.19
CA PRO A 448 -9.66 -33.41 -11.26
C PRO A 448 -9.81 -32.66 -12.60
N PHE A 449 -10.95 -31.99 -12.83
CA PHE A 449 -11.22 -31.25 -14.06
C PHE A 449 -11.80 -29.83 -13.87
N SER A 450 -11.85 -29.31 -12.64
CA SER A 450 -12.42 -27.97 -12.40
C SER A 450 -11.78 -27.23 -11.23
N LEU A 451 -11.35 -25.99 -11.48
CA LEU A 451 -10.96 -25.02 -10.47
C LEU A 451 -12.12 -24.03 -10.26
N SER A 452 -12.53 -23.81 -9.01
CA SER A 452 -13.48 -22.77 -8.62
C SER A 452 -12.85 -21.88 -7.57
N LEU A 453 -12.96 -20.56 -7.78
CA LEU A 453 -12.51 -19.51 -6.87
C LEU A 453 -13.73 -18.67 -6.48
N SER A 454 -14.00 -18.55 -5.19
CA SER A 454 -15.01 -17.63 -4.64
C SER A 454 -14.34 -16.62 -3.71
N LEU A 455 -14.60 -15.33 -3.91
CA LEU A 455 -14.09 -14.24 -3.08
C LEU A 455 -15.24 -13.65 -2.28
N CYS A 456 -15.07 -13.51 -0.97
CA CYS A 456 -15.96 -12.76 -0.10
C CYS A 456 -15.13 -11.73 0.67
N ALA A 457 -15.63 -10.50 0.76
CA ALA A 457 -15.01 -9.42 1.51
C ALA A 457 -15.99 -8.93 2.59
N TYR A 458 -15.51 -8.80 3.82
CA TYR A 458 -16.30 -8.33 4.96
C TYR A 458 -15.65 -7.06 5.53
N PRO A 459 -16.34 -5.90 5.50
CA PRO A 459 -15.90 -4.73 6.26
C PRO A 459 -16.33 -4.85 7.73
N PHE A 460 -15.41 -4.59 8.67
CA PHE A 460 -15.70 -4.68 10.12
C PHE A 460 -16.87 -3.82 10.57
N SER A 461 -17.04 -2.63 10.00
CA SER A 461 -18.13 -1.71 10.36
C SER A 461 -19.52 -2.16 9.87
N SER A 462 -19.60 -3.22 9.05
CA SER A 462 -20.87 -3.90 8.75
C SER A 462 -21.24 -4.97 9.79
N MET A 463 -20.36 -5.28 10.75
CA MET A 463 -20.69 -6.20 11.83
C MET A 463 -21.51 -5.48 12.91
N GLY A 464 -22.74 -5.94 13.13
CA GLY A 464 -23.61 -5.39 14.18
C GLY A 464 -23.14 -5.74 15.60
N THR A 465 -22.38 -6.82 15.75
CA THR A 465 -21.81 -7.31 17.01
C THR A 465 -20.47 -7.99 16.76
N CYS A 466 -19.68 -8.23 17.82
CA CYS A 466 -18.44 -8.99 17.75
C CYS A 466 -18.29 -10.01 18.89
N GLN A 467 -17.35 -10.93 18.72
CA GLN A 467 -16.88 -11.80 19.80
C GLN A 467 -15.54 -11.32 20.31
N VAL A 468 -15.24 -11.59 21.59
CA VAL A 468 -13.95 -11.27 22.19
C VAL A 468 -13.42 -12.46 22.96
N ARG A 469 -12.10 -12.55 23.11
CA ARG A 469 -11.46 -13.58 23.93
C ARG A 469 -10.82 -12.95 25.16
N VAL A 470 -10.98 -13.58 26.31
CA VAL A 470 -10.42 -13.08 27.57
C VAL A 470 -9.21 -13.90 27.97
N CYS A 471 -8.06 -13.24 28.06
CA CYS A 471 -6.78 -13.85 28.43
C CYS A 471 -6.28 -13.29 29.77
N LYS A 472 -5.45 -14.05 30.49
CA LYS A 472 -4.79 -13.54 31.71
C LYS A 472 -3.62 -12.64 31.32
N GLY A 473 -3.58 -11.41 31.84
CA GLY A 473 -2.51 -10.43 31.62
C GLY A 473 -2.82 -9.10 32.33
N ALA A 474 -1.82 -8.44 32.93
CA ALA A 474 -2.03 -7.23 33.73
C ALA A 474 -2.06 -5.93 32.89
N ARG A 475 -1.32 -5.87 31.79
CA ARG A 475 -1.26 -4.74 30.84
C ARG A 475 -0.95 -5.26 29.43
N PRO A 476 -1.35 -4.56 28.36
CA PRO A 476 -0.93 -4.91 27.01
C PRO A 476 0.59 -5.05 26.90
N GLU A 477 1.36 -4.08 27.39
CA GLU A 477 2.83 -4.06 27.34
C GLU A 477 3.46 -5.24 28.09
N SER A 478 2.94 -5.59 29.27
CA SER A 478 3.45 -6.70 30.08
C SER A 478 2.97 -8.04 29.54
N PHE A 479 1.75 -8.12 29.00
CA PHE A 479 1.22 -9.30 28.32
C PHE A 479 2.05 -9.57 27.05
N LEU A 480 2.39 -8.55 26.27
CA LEU A 480 3.30 -8.67 25.13
C LEU A 480 4.70 -9.18 25.56
N HIS A 481 5.17 -8.81 26.76
CA HIS A 481 6.45 -9.27 27.32
C HIS A 481 6.40 -10.71 27.89
N ASP A 482 5.36 -11.04 28.66
CA ASP A 482 5.16 -12.34 29.32
C ASP A 482 4.75 -13.42 28.31
N PHE A 483 4.02 -13.03 27.26
CA PHE A 483 3.68 -13.85 26.10
C PHE A 483 4.86 -13.90 25.10
N GLN A 484 6.09 -14.11 25.59
CA GLN A 484 7.34 -14.37 24.83
C GLN A 484 7.37 -13.86 23.37
N LEU A 485 7.23 -12.56 23.16
CA LEU A 485 7.36 -11.97 21.81
C LEU A 485 8.80 -11.88 21.29
N SER A 486 9.81 -12.34 22.04
CA SER A 486 11.17 -12.44 21.50
C SER A 486 11.40 -13.68 20.62
N LYS A 487 10.49 -14.67 20.61
CA LYS A 487 10.71 -15.94 19.87
C LYS A 487 9.55 -16.50 19.04
N ASP A 488 8.30 -16.05 19.22
CA ASP A 488 7.20 -16.49 18.33
C ASP A 488 6.09 -15.43 18.12
N PRO A 489 6.19 -14.56 17.09
CA PRO A 489 5.15 -13.59 16.73
C PRO A 489 3.81 -14.21 16.25
N ARG A 490 3.68 -15.54 16.18
CA ARG A 490 2.47 -16.25 15.72
C ARG A 490 1.40 -16.45 16.80
N GLY A 491 1.67 -16.11 18.06
CA GLY A 491 0.74 -16.33 19.18
C GLY A 491 -0.45 -15.37 19.21
N LEU A 492 -0.21 -14.07 19.02
CA LEU A 492 -1.24 -13.02 19.07
C LEU A 492 -2.27 -13.18 17.94
N THR A 493 -1.81 -13.59 16.75
CA THR A 493 -2.62 -13.76 15.53
C THR A 493 -3.53 -15.00 15.54
N ARG A 494 -3.40 -15.88 16.54
CA ARG A 494 -4.33 -17.01 16.80
C ARG A 494 -5.47 -16.64 17.75
N LEU A 495 -5.34 -15.51 18.46
CA LEU A 495 -6.32 -15.07 19.44
C LEU A 495 -7.40 -14.16 18.83
N ILE A 496 -7.07 -13.45 17.74
CA ILE A 496 -7.98 -12.58 16.99
C ILE A 496 -8.24 -13.21 15.62
N THR A 497 -9.30 -14.02 15.53
CA THR A 497 -9.77 -14.66 14.29
C THR A 497 -11.28 -14.49 14.23
N PRO A 498 -11.87 -14.02 13.11
CA PRO A 498 -13.32 -13.89 13.00
C PRO A 498 -14.04 -15.17 13.46
N PRO A 499 -15.06 -15.04 14.33
CA PRO A 499 -15.74 -13.80 14.74
C PRO A 499 -15.08 -13.00 15.90
N ILE A 500 -13.92 -13.43 16.43
CA ILE A 500 -13.22 -12.76 17.53
C ILE A 500 -12.51 -11.50 17.02
N ALA A 501 -13.01 -10.34 17.44
CA ALA A 501 -12.53 -9.01 17.05
C ALA A 501 -11.42 -8.47 17.97
N ASP A 502 -11.31 -8.93 19.21
CA ASP A 502 -10.27 -8.49 20.15
C ASP A 502 -9.96 -9.52 21.26
N VAL A 503 -8.84 -9.32 21.94
CA VAL A 503 -8.44 -10.01 23.16
C VAL A 503 -8.45 -9.03 24.32
N ILE A 504 -9.27 -9.29 25.34
CA ILE A 504 -9.35 -8.50 26.55
C ILE A 504 -8.47 -9.15 27.62
N LEU A 505 -7.68 -8.34 28.31
CA LEU A 505 -6.77 -8.82 29.35
C LEU A 505 -7.44 -8.75 30.73
N VAL A 506 -7.29 -9.83 31.51
CA VAL A 506 -7.67 -9.91 32.93
C VAL A 506 -6.41 -9.82 33.76
N ASP A 507 -6.33 -8.79 34.59
CA ASP A 507 -5.28 -8.68 35.59
C ASP A 507 -5.34 -9.88 36.55
N PRO A 508 -4.28 -10.72 36.61
CA PRO A 508 -4.25 -11.89 37.46
C PRO A 508 -4.45 -11.59 38.94
N ALA A 509 -4.01 -10.42 39.42
CA ALA A 509 -4.09 -10.02 40.82
C ALA A 509 -5.49 -9.51 41.19
N THR A 510 -6.05 -8.60 40.39
CA THR A 510 -7.33 -7.96 40.72
C THR A 510 -8.56 -8.67 40.15
N LYS A 511 -8.36 -9.60 39.18
CA LYS A 511 -9.43 -10.23 38.39
C LYS A 511 -10.32 -9.23 37.64
N ARG A 512 -9.81 -8.02 37.43
CA ARG A 512 -10.47 -6.97 36.66
C ARG A 512 -10.00 -7.05 35.21
N LEU A 513 -10.95 -6.83 34.31
CA LEU A 513 -10.71 -6.67 32.89
C LEU A 513 -10.18 -5.25 32.67
N SER A 514 -9.10 -5.14 31.90
CA SER A 514 -8.49 -3.88 31.51
C SER A 514 -8.83 -3.55 30.06
N GLU A 515 -7.94 -2.85 29.37
CA GLU A 515 -7.96 -2.64 27.93
C GLU A 515 -7.93 -3.97 27.15
N GLY A 516 -8.54 -3.96 25.97
CA GLY A 516 -8.26 -4.92 24.90
C GLY A 516 -6.88 -4.65 24.29
N LEU A 517 -6.37 -5.60 23.51
CA LEU A 517 -5.07 -5.42 22.85
C LEU A 517 -5.06 -4.22 21.90
N VAL A 518 -6.21 -3.91 21.30
CA VAL A 518 -6.36 -2.84 20.29
C VAL A 518 -7.54 -1.90 20.59
N SER A 519 -8.12 -1.99 21.79
CA SER A 519 -9.35 -1.27 22.12
C SER A 519 -9.53 -0.99 23.60
N ASN A 520 -10.38 -0.01 23.92
CA ASN A 520 -10.86 0.16 25.27
C ASN A 520 -12.12 -0.69 25.47
N PHE A 521 -12.12 -1.50 26.54
CA PHE A 521 -13.24 -2.38 26.90
C PHE A 521 -14.16 -1.72 27.93
N PHE A 522 -15.46 -1.84 27.71
CA PHE A 522 -16.50 -1.32 28.59
C PHE A 522 -17.55 -2.39 28.88
N ALA A 523 -18.06 -2.39 30.11
CA ALA A 523 -19.20 -3.19 30.51
C ALA A 523 -20.35 -2.29 30.99
N THR A 524 -21.58 -2.80 30.92
CA THR A 524 -22.77 -2.11 31.41
C THR A 524 -23.43 -2.94 32.50
N ARG A 525 -23.89 -2.29 33.56
CA ARG A 525 -24.63 -2.92 34.66
C ARG A 525 -25.97 -2.24 34.80
N PHE A 526 -27.06 -3.02 34.82
CA PHE A 526 -28.38 -2.48 35.14
C PHE A 526 -28.52 -2.31 36.65
N ASP A 527 -28.81 -1.09 37.10
CA ASP A 527 -29.00 -0.76 38.53
C ASP A 527 -30.49 -0.60 38.90
N GLY A 528 -31.40 -0.72 37.92
CA GLY A 528 -32.83 -0.70 38.16
C GLY A 528 -33.34 -1.91 38.97
N HIS A 529 -34.54 -1.79 39.54
CA HIS A 529 -35.20 -2.91 40.19
C HIS A 529 -35.53 -4.01 39.16
N ARG A 530 -35.69 -5.25 39.63
CA ARG A 530 -35.98 -6.40 38.77
C ARG A 530 -37.19 -6.19 37.83
N ASP A 531 -38.16 -5.39 38.27
CA ASP A 531 -39.40 -5.07 37.53
C ASP A 531 -39.36 -3.71 36.80
N SER A 532 -38.21 -3.02 36.81
CA SER A 532 -38.04 -1.74 36.11
C SER A 532 -37.94 -1.96 34.59
N ASP A 533 -38.39 -0.96 33.83
CA ASP A 533 -38.30 -0.96 32.38
C ASP A 533 -36.84 -0.94 31.93
N ARG A 534 -36.37 -2.11 31.46
CA ARG A 534 -35.00 -2.28 30.99
C ARG A 534 -34.68 -1.49 29.73
N THR A 535 -35.66 -0.91 29.03
CA THR A 535 -35.40 -0.10 27.83
C THR A 535 -34.77 1.25 28.17
N LYS A 536 -34.86 1.69 29.42
CA LYS A 536 -34.38 3.00 29.85
C LYS A 536 -32.88 2.98 30.15
N TYR A 537 -32.07 3.49 29.22
CA TYR A 537 -30.61 3.48 29.32
C TYR A 537 -30.04 4.25 30.53
N THR A 538 -30.78 5.18 31.13
CA THR A 538 -30.35 5.93 32.34
C THR A 538 -30.29 5.06 33.59
N ASP A 539 -30.94 3.89 33.56
CA ASP A 539 -30.97 2.96 34.68
C ASP A 539 -29.78 1.96 34.63
N TYR A 540 -28.81 2.26 33.76
CA TYR A 540 -27.57 1.51 33.60
C TYR A 540 -26.37 2.35 34.06
N THR A 541 -25.41 1.69 34.71
CA THR A 541 -24.07 2.21 34.96
C THR A 541 -23.10 1.67 33.92
N LEU A 542 -22.29 2.57 33.36
CA LEU A 542 -21.11 2.23 32.58
C LEU A 542 -19.96 1.88 33.55
N VAL A 543 -19.40 0.68 33.40
CA VAL A 543 -18.25 0.20 34.17
C VAL A 543 -17.03 0.16 33.25
N CYS A 544 -15.99 0.90 33.62
CA CYS A 544 -14.73 0.97 32.87
C CYS A 544 -13.53 0.74 33.78
N ALA A 545 -12.37 0.46 33.16
CA ALA A 545 -11.10 0.35 33.85
C ALA A 545 -10.77 1.66 34.60
N PRO A 546 -9.99 1.60 35.71
CA PRO A 546 -9.48 2.80 36.37
C PRO A 546 -8.85 3.78 35.39
N LEU A 547 -9.01 5.10 35.62
CA LEU A 547 -8.49 6.15 34.72
C LEU A 547 -6.98 6.03 34.46
N GLU A 548 -6.23 5.53 35.44
CA GLU A 548 -4.78 5.28 35.33
C GLU A 548 -4.41 4.10 34.41
N THR A 549 -5.39 3.29 34.00
CA THR A 549 -5.21 2.08 33.20
C THR A 549 -5.97 2.10 31.88
N ILE A 550 -6.78 3.13 31.62
CA ILE A 550 -7.54 3.26 30.38
C ILE A 550 -6.90 4.30 29.47
N HIS A 551 -6.80 3.99 28.19
CA HIS A 551 -6.25 4.88 27.20
C HIS A 551 -7.29 5.95 26.87
N CYS A 552 -7.15 7.12 27.48
CA CYS A 552 -8.00 8.29 27.28
C CYS A 552 -7.80 8.91 25.88
N GLY A 553 -8.18 8.19 24.83
CA GLY A 553 -8.24 8.72 23.48
C GLY A 553 -9.51 9.54 23.23
N ALA A 554 -9.52 10.33 22.15
CA ALA A 554 -10.63 11.21 21.78
C ALA A 554 -12.00 10.49 21.73
N LEU A 555 -12.03 9.19 21.43
CA LEU A 555 -13.27 8.42 21.36
C LEU A 555 -13.79 8.00 22.74
N ALA A 556 -12.90 7.68 23.69
CA ALA A 556 -13.27 7.42 25.08
C ALA A 556 -13.76 8.71 25.76
N GLU A 557 -13.11 9.84 25.48
CA GLU A 557 -13.56 11.17 25.94
C GLU A 557 -14.97 11.49 25.43
N ARG A 558 -15.29 11.15 24.19
CA ARG A 558 -16.64 11.32 23.64
C ARG A 558 -17.68 10.42 24.32
N VAL A 559 -17.34 9.15 24.57
CA VAL A 559 -18.22 8.25 25.34
C VAL A 559 -18.52 8.85 26.71
N TRP A 560 -17.52 9.40 27.40
CA TRP A 560 -17.73 10.07 28.68
C TRP A 560 -18.56 11.35 28.56
N ALA A 561 -18.32 12.16 27.54
CA ALA A 561 -19.12 13.36 27.28
C ALA A 561 -20.59 13.02 27.06
N ILE A 562 -20.89 11.95 26.30
CA ILE A 562 -22.25 11.44 26.10
C ILE A 562 -22.83 10.96 27.43
N CYS A 563 -22.09 10.16 28.21
CA CYS A 563 -22.56 9.70 29.51
C CYS A 563 -22.88 10.86 30.47
N GLN A 564 -22.01 11.86 30.54
CA GLN A 564 -22.21 13.04 31.38
C GLN A 564 -23.41 13.86 30.93
N ARG A 565 -23.55 14.10 29.62
CA ARG A 565 -24.65 14.85 29.03
C ARG A 565 -26.00 14.17 29.29
N ASP A 566 -26.03 12.84 29.18
CA ASP A 566 -27.27 12.05 29.22
C ASP A 566 -27.57 11.47 30.62
N GLY A 567 -26.79 11.87 31.64
CA GLY A 567 -27.00 11.46 33.04
C GLY A 567 -26.72 9.98 33.32
N ILE A 568 -25.89 9.33 32.51
CA ILE A 568 -25.47 7.94 32.68
C ILE A 568 -24.34 7.89 33.72
N GLN A 569 -24.50 7.07 34.76
CA GLN A 569 -23.47 6.89 35.78
C GLN A 569 -22.27 6.15 35.19
N VAL A 570 -21.06 6.63 35.51
CA VAL A 570 -19.80 5.98 35.11
C VAL A 570 -19.02 5.60 36.36
N THR A 571 -18.55 4.36 36.42
CA THR A 571 -17.74 3.85 37.53
C THR A 571 -16.39 3.33 37.02
N PHE A 572 -15.31 3.82 37.62
CA PHE A 572 -13.93 3.48 37.26
C PHE A 572 -13.39 2.31 38.09
N GLY A 573 -14.27 1.37 38.41
CA GLY A 573 -13.97 0.23 39.28
C GLY A 573 -13.27 -0.92 38.58
N GLY A 574 -13.12 -0.91 37.25
CA GLY A 574 -12.68 -2.05 36.48
C GLY A 574 -13.76 -3.13 36.38
N PRO A 575 -14.19 -3.51 35.16
CA PRO A 575 -15.14 -4.60 34.99
C PRO A 575 -14.58 -5.90 35.58
N SER A 576 -15.27 -6.51 36.54
CA SER A 576 -14.83 -7.78 37.16
C SER A 576 -15.26 -8.98 36.33
N LEU A 577 -14.35 -9.91 36.03
CA LEU A 577 -14.73 -11.14 35.32
C LEU A 577 -15.78 -11.96 36.11
N SER A 578 -15.72 -11.93 37.44
CA SER A 578 -16.72 -12.59 38.28
C SER A 578 -18.12 -11.97 38.15
N ASP A 579 -18.22 -10.67 37.84
CA ASP A 579 -19.50 -10.02 37.59
C ASP A 579 -20.08 -10.48 36.25
N ALA A 580 -19.24 -10.60 35.23
CA ALA A 580 -19.64 -11.12 33.91
C ALA A 580 -20.17 -12.55 34.02
N VAL A 581 -19.40 -13.45 34.65
CA VAL A 581 -19.79 -14.87 34.83
C VAL A 581 -21.04 -15.00 35.71
N ALA A 582 -21.24 -14.11 36.68
CA ALA A 582 -22.44 -14.08 37.51
C ALA A 582 -23.66 -13.44 36.80
N GLY A 583 -23.56 -13.05 35.52
CA GLY A 583 -24.64 -12.43 34.77
C GLY A 583 -25.03 -11.04 35.29
N ARG A 584 -24.12 -10.35 36.01
CA ARG A 584 -24.36 -8.99 36.52
C ARG A 584 -24.21 -7.94 35.43
N TRP A 585 -23.56 -8.27 34.33
CA TRP A 585 -23.46 -7.37 33.18
C TRP A 585 -24.68 -7.52 32.28
N SER A 586 -25.19 -6.40 31.83
CA SER A 586 -26.32 -6.35 30.90
C SER A 586 -25.89 -6.20 29.44
N GLY A 587 -24.61 -5.90 29.22
CA GLY A 587 -23.98 -5.79 27.91
C GLY A 587 -22.52 -5.36 28.03
N ALA A 588 -21.75 -5.54 26.97
CA ALA A 588 -20.36 -5.11 26.89
C ALA A 588 -20.05 -4.61 25.47
N PHE A 589 -19.03 -3.76 25.33
CA PHE A 589 -18.60 -3.24 24.03
C PHE A 589 -17.12 -2.87 24.06
N ILE A 590 -16.52 -2.81 22.87
CA ILE A 590 -15.19 -2.25 22.65
C ILE A 590 -15.28 -0.96 21.85
N VAL A 591 -14.32 -0.05 22.09
CA VAL A 591 -14.19 1.17 21.31
C VAL A 591 -12.80 1.34 20.73
N ASN A 592 -12.73 1.68 19.44
CA ASN A 592 -11.53 2.14 18.76
C ASN A 592 -11.89 3.05 17.59
N THR A 593 -10.89 3.58 16.90
CA THR A 593 -11.08 4.49 15.76
C THR A 593 -11.67 3.83 14.51
N ALA A 594 -11.61 2.50 14.38
CA ALA A 594 -12.13 1.75 13.23
C ALA A 594 -13.64 1.49 13.34
N TYR A 595 -14.14 1.07 14.50
CA TYR A 595 -15.55 0.67 14.68
C TYR A 595 -16.35 1.57 15.63
N HIS A 596 -15.75 2.62 16.22
CA HIS A 596 -16.37 3.52 17.19
C HIS A 596 -16.87 2.77 18.44
N VAL A 597 -18.08 2.21 18.41
CA VAL A 597 -18.65 1.34 19.45
C VAL A 597 -19.07 0.05 18.77
N LEU A 598 -18.40 -1.05 19.11
CA LEU A 598 -18.73 -2.38 18.62
C LEU A 598 -19.28 -3.22 19.78
N PRO A 599 -20.59 -3.54 19.79
CA PRO A 599 -21.20 -4.37 20.82
C PRO A 599 -20.58 -5.77 20.82
N ILE A 600 -20.34 -6.31 22.01
CA ILE A 600 -19.84 -7.68 22.18
C ILE A 600 -21.05 -8.57 22.42
N ASP A 601 -21.25 -9.58 21.58
CA ASP A 601 -22.31 -10.60 21.79
C ASP A 601 -21.81 -11.76 22.65
N THR A 602 -20.53 -12.14 22.54
CA THR A 602 -19.98 -13.32 23.20
C THR A 602 -18.56 -13.06 23.65
N MET A 603 -18.29 -13.36 24.92
CA MET A 603 -16.97 -13.29 25.51
C MET A 603 -16.47 -14.68 25.89
N HIS A 604 -15.45 -15.16 25.18
CA HIS A 604 -14.85 -16.49 25.37
C HIS A 604 -13.74 -16.43 26.42
N LEU A 605 -13.89 -17.17 27.51
CA LEU A 605 -12.88 -17.25 28.56
C LEU A 605 -11.89 -18.36 28.21
N THR A 606 -10.59 -18.08 28.21
CA THR A 606 -9.55 -19.09 27.92
C THR A 606 -9.30 -20.08 29.06
N ASP A 607 -10.28 -20.29 29.95
CA ASP A 607 -10.17 -21.35 30.94
C ASP A 607 -10.36 -22.73 30.28
N ARG A 608 -9.94 -23.81 30.96
CA ARG A 608 -9.93 -25.17 30.42
C ARG A 608 -11.32 -25.70 30.03
N ASN A 609 -12.40 -24.97 30.32
CA ASN A 609 -13.77 -25.42 30.15
C ASN A 609 -14.52 -24.69 29.03
N SER A 610 -13.84 -23.85 28.24
CA SER A 610 -14.46 -23.09 27.15
C SER A 610 -15.70 -22.31 27.60
N THR A 611 -15.61 -21.66 28.77
CA THR A 611 -16.73 -20.90 29.33
C THR A 611 -16.97 -19.66 28.46
N ALA A 612 -18.20 -19.47 27.98
CA ALA A 612 -18.61 -18.28 27.24
C ALA A 612 -19.62 -17.46 28.05
N VAL A 613 -19.50 -16.13 27.99
CA VAL A 613 -20.48 -15.20 28.52
C VAL A 613 -21.20 -14.56 27.34
N GLU A 614 -22.49 -14.82 27.19
CA GLU A 614 -23.33 -14.25 26.14
C GLU A 614 -24.01 -12.96 26.65
N PHE A 615 -24.05 -11.95 25.79
CA PHE A 615 -24.69 -10.67 26.04
C PHE A 615 -25.86 -10.49 25.09
N GLY A 616 -26.99 -10.04 25.63
CA GLY A 616 -28.12 -9.58 24.82
C GLY A 616 -27.93 -8.15 24.32
N VAL A 617 -28.93 -7.66 23.59
CA VAL A 617 -28.99 -6.25 23.20
C VAL A 617 -29.13 -5.39 24.46
N CYS A 618 -28.14 -4.52 24.69
CA CYS A 618 -28.15 -3.58 25.81
C CYS A 618 -28.59 -2.18 25.34
N PRO A 619 -29.67 -1.60 25.89
CA PRO A 619 -30.16 -0.28 25.50
C PRO A 619 -29.14 0.84 25.70
N LEU A 620 -28.30 0.76 26.74
CA LEU A 620 -27.21 1.72 26.93
C LEU A 620 -26.16 1.63 25.81
N VAL A 621 -25.80 0.41 25.37
CA VAL A 621 -24.82 0.24 24.28
C VAL A 621 -25.38 0.76 22.96
N ALA A 622 -26.66 0.45 22.68
CA ALA A 622 -27.35 0.95 21.49
C ALA A 622 -27.42 2.50 21.47
N HIS A 623 -27.75 3.11 22.62
CA HIS A 623 -27.77 4.56 22.77
C HIS A 623 -26.40 5.19 22.50
N LEU A 624 -25.32 4.66 23.10
CA LEU A 624 -23.96 5.16 22.86
C LEU A 624 -23.55 5.05 21.38
N GLN A 625 -23.93 3.97 20.72
CA GLN A 625 -23.67 3.77 19.28
C GLN A 625 -24.41 4.82 18.43
N GLU A 626 -25.70 5.05 18.71
CA GLU A 626 -26.50 6.05 18.00
C GLU A 626 -25.93 7.47 18.17
N GLN A 627 -25.59 7.86 19.40
CA GLN A 627 -25.08 9.21 19.70
C GLN A 627 -23.74 9.49 19.01
N LEU A 628 -22.81 8.53 19.02
CA LEU A 628 -21.53 8.70 18.32
C LEU A 628 -21.68 8.76 16.79
N LEU A 629 -22.65 8.05 16.23
CA LEU A 629 -22.98 8.14 14.80
C LEU A 629 -23.56 9.53 14.46
N LEU A 630 -24.47 10.05 15.29
CA LEU A 630 -25.03 11.40 15.11
C LEU A 630 -23.94 12.48 15.15
N GLU A 631 -23.00 12.41 16.09
CA GLU A 631 -21.87 13.36 16.17
C GLU A 631 -20.92 13.28 14.96
N ARG A 632 -20.79 12.12 14.33
CA ARG A 632 -19.97 11.96 13.10
C ARG A 632 -20.61 12.65 11.89
N HIS A 633 -21.93 12.68 11.85
CA HIS A 633 -22.69 13.28 10.75
C HIS A 633 -23.04 14.76 11.00
N ALA A 634 -22.78 15.29 12.19
CA ALA A 634 -22.89 16.71 12.44
C ALA A 634 -21.88 17.48 11.56
N PRO A 635 -22.30 18.51 10.80
CA PRO A 635 -21.36 19.37 10.10
C PRO A 635 -20.38 19.95 11.12
N ALA A 636 -19.08 19.86 10.83
CA ALA A 636 -18.06 20.45 11.69
C ALA A 636 -18.49 21.88 12.04
N PRO A 637 -18.48 22.28 13.32
CA PRO A 637 -18.88 23.63 13.70
C PRO A 637 -18.06 24.61 12.85
N ALA A 638 -18.74 25.50 12.14
CA ALA A 638 -18.12 26.51 11.31
C ALA A 638 -17.20 27.33 12.23
N PHE A 639 -15.90 27.02 12.17
CA PHE A 639 -14.90 27.71 12.95
C PHE A 639 -14.78 29.12 12.35
N LEU A 640 -15.08 30.12 13.18
CA LEU A 640 -14.99 31.56 12.88
C LEU A 640 -13.58 31.97 12.46
#